data_AF-A0A385FXT5-F1
#
_entry.id   AF-A0A385FXT5-F1
#
_cell.length_a   1.000
_cell.length_b   1.000
_cell.length_c   1.000
_cell.angle_alpha   90.00
_cell.angle_beta   90.00
_cell.angle_gamma   90.00
#
_symmetry.space_group_name_H-M   'P 1'
#
loop_
_entity.id
_entity.type
_entity.pdbx_description
1 polymer ?
#
loop_
_entity_poly.entity_id
_entity_poly.type
_entity_poly.pdbx_seq_one_letter_code
_entity_poly.pdbx_strand_id
1 'polypeptide(L)'
;MKREAALDDIAELIHRIEPGLPRPRILQVVARTVAARPAVPELLSVLQNDIRFLTSGDDTMPSSLAGIIDQLIHEGATTLKRPRCHRCHEQRRLPNRRGGHGICASCYSLDRRVHIECSRCGQRRKRRAVVDGQEWCGTCWEGQLGQVEAVFRTAVLGSGCGITARQFETVAATVHSTWKAGAILRLSLELNTRSEQWFAQPAAGSVLFLRFHAALEKAGVKVTPVACGRCGREATLANILGGLRCCARCYSASKRETCSQCGREQVLVLHAADGTGICQTCMKKLPDRTATCIDCGQRRYVAWNGPDGPVCSKCRPKHRIDYCPGCQRQKPCLFAGTSRARCHECSRRKETCALCGTQGRAATRNDQGIAICGRCSRKPEPCSDCGRHRIVVGRAQGKPLCDYCYPKDPVSFRDCGRCGRHENLQVADLCQHCAADDELERLVPLEARANSPVAQAIHDLCQDAKPQSILAAARNSSMGLLRSIIDSQIIPTHEFLDHAGADQATRAVRSLLIDAGLLPYRDNNLARFEEWITRTAQRITDPQQRAAFVQFARWRHVRELRKRKSPVHSSLTTSRRRELRLVMELLAWLQQQNRALVSLTQSDMDRWRANGSAERHRVKPFLAWAHANGRVRSIEILRKPGNALDVAGTPANERAHLLHGILDPGCTSQVAVRFAAALVLLFGAGPQQIVELRVSDISTNDERVYLKLGNEPLLLPDALVDLAIGTHENRMAPRLFAPTRDTDWLFPGIRTGYPLSASTLIGSMKQLGVSASRGRTGAMAELAQELPPAILARLTGNSTTTAIRWSIAVAASNARYAALAMPATPLG
;
A
#
# COMPACT_ATOMS: atom_id res chain seq x y z
N MET A 1 23.46 -6.74 -32.39
CA MET A 1 23.55 -5.62 -33.34
C MET A 1 22.31 -4.71 -33.41
N LYS A 2 21.05 -5.15 -33.62
CA LYS A 2 19.92 -4.18 -33.73
C LYS A 2 19.32 -3.62 -32.42
N ARG A 3 19.40 -4.34 -31.29
CA ARG A 3 18.86 -3.83 -30.00
C ARG A 3 19.75 -2.76 -29.38
N GLU A 4 21.07 -2.95 -29.40
CA GLU A 4 22.01 -1.94 -28.89
C GLU A 4 21.89 -0.67 -29.73
N ALA A 5 21.86 -0.79 -31.06
CA ALA A 5 21.57 0.35 -31.95
C ALA A 5 20.24 1.03 -31.60
N ALA A 6 19.13 0.30 -31.47
CA ALA A 6 17.84 0.90 -31.13
C ALA A 6 17.80 1.53 -29.71
N LEU A 7 18.53 0.96 -28.75
CA LEU A 7 18.69 1.56 -27.41
C LEU A 7 19.53 2.83 -27.48
N ASP A 8 20.56 2.82 -28.33
CA ASP A 8 21.44 3.96 -28.59
C ASP A 8 20.68 5.09 -29.31
N ASP A 9 19.85 4.75 -30.30
CA ASP A 9 18.96 5.69 -31.01
C ASP A 9 17.93 6.31 -30.06
N ILE A 10 17.33 5.53 -29.16
CA ILE A 10 16.44 6.05 -28.11
C ILE A 10 17.23 6.97 -27.18
N ALA A 11 18.43 6.55 -26.75
CA ALA A 11 19.26 7.36 -25.87
C ALA A 11 19.66 8.68 -26.54
N GLU A 12 19.90 8.68 -27.84
CA GLU A 12 20.22 9.85 -28.64
C GLU A 12 19.00 10.78 -28.85
N LEU A 13 17.83 10.22 -29.15
CA LEU A 13 16.57 10.98 -29.19
C LEU A 13 16.29 11.68 -27.86
N ILE A 14 16.50 10.99 -26.74
CA ILE A 14 16.34 11.56 -25.41
C ILE A 14 17.43 12.59 -25.11
N HIS A 15 18.70 12.31 -25.45
CA HIS A 15 19.82 13.23 -25.21
C HIS A 15 19.66 14.55 -25.98
N ARG A 16 19.07 14.53 -27.19
CA ARG A 16 18.73 15.77 -27.93
C ARG A 16 17.75 16.66 -27.18
N ILE A 17 16.86 16.09 -26.38
CA ILE A 17 15.88 16.83 -25.57
C ILE A 17 16.43 17.16 -24.17
N GLU A 18 17.32 16.32 -23.65
CA GLU A 18 17.96 16.44 -22.34
C GLU A 18 19.49 16.43 -22.47
N PRO A 19 20.10 17.52 -22.98
CA PRO A 19 21.55 17.59 -23.16
C PRO A 19 22.30 17.62 -21.82
N GLY A 20 21.63 18.01 -20.74
CA GLY A 20 22.19 18.05 -19.38
C GLY A 20 22.48 16.68 -18.77
N LEU A 21 22.00 15.59 -19.36
CA LEU A 21 22.34 14.23 -18.95
C LEU A 21 23.29 13.55 -19.94
N PRO A 22 24.41 12.97 -19.49
CA PRO A 22 25.32 12.24 -20.37
C PRO A 22 24.62 11.09 -21.10
N ARG A 23 24.79 11.01 -22.42
CA ARG A 23 24.24 9.95 -23.28
C ARG A 23 24.52 8.53 -22.75
N PRO A 24 25.71 8.18 -22.24
CA PRO A 24 25.95 6.86 -21.64
C PRO A 24 25.06 6.57 -20.43
N ARG A 25 24.73 7.59 -19.62
CA ARG A 25 23.84 7.46 -18.46
C ARG A 25 22.40 7.25 -18.89
N ILE A 26 21.94 7.99 -19.91
CA ILE A 26 20.62 7.80 -20.53
C ILE A 26 20.50 6.38 -21.07
N LEU A 27 21.51 5.91 -21.81
CA LEU A 27 21.55 4.55 -22.35
C LEU A 27 21.44 3.48 -21.27
N GLN A 28 22.18 3.62 -20.16
CA GLN A 28 22.08 2.71 -19.01
C GLN A 28 20.67 2.66 -18.41
N VAL A 29 20.02 3.82 -18.25
CA VAL A 29 18.66 3.92 -17.69
C VAL A 29 17.63 3.29 -18.63
N VAL A 30 17.70 3.59 -19.94
CA VAL A 30 16.82 2.99 -20.96
C VAL A 30 17.02 1.47 -21.01
N ALA A 31 18.27 1.00 -21.03
CA ALA A 31 18.60 -0.43 -21.08
C ALA A 31 18.12 -1.21 -19.85
N ARG A 32 18.22 -0.62 -18.65
CA ARG A 32 17.75 -1.19 -17.38
C ARG A 32 16.23 -1.22 -17.28
N THR A 33 15.56 -0.16 -17.75
CA THR A 33 14.12 -0.01 -17.64
C THR A 33 13.37 -0.90 -18.63
N VAL A 34 13.93 -1.13 -19.82
CA VAL A 34 13.32 -1.97 -20.86
C VAL A 34 13.85 -3.41 -20.78
N ALA A 35 13.39 -4.13 -19.75
CA ALA A 35 13.83 -5.49 -19.43
C ALA A 35 13.23 -6.62 -20.32
N ALA A 36 12.39 -6.31 -21.32
CA ALA A 36 11.75 -7.32 -22.19
C ALA A 36 11.71 -6.91 -23.69
N ARG A 37 11.89 -7.90 -24.57
CA ARG A 37 12.17 -7.76 -26.01
C ARG A 37 10.99 -7.52 -26.99
N PRO A 38 9.83 -6.98 -26.58
CA PRO A 38 8.98 -6.24 -27.53
C PRO A 38 9.04 -4.72 -27.42
N ALA A 39 9.40 -4.17 -26.27
CA ALA A 39 9.14 -2.75 -25.98
C ALA A 39 10.16 -1.77 -26.59
N VAL A 40 11.38 -2.21 -26.98
CA VAL A 40 12.42 -1.29 -27.50
C VAL A 40 12.05 -0.73 -28.89
N PRO A 41 11.70 -1.56 -29.90
CA PRO A 41 11.36 -1.02 -31.23
C PRO A 41 10.07 -0.20 -31.24
N GLU A 42 9.06 -0.63 -30.45
CA GLU A 42 7.80 0.10 -30.30
C GLU A 42 8.03 1.48 -29.65
N LEU A 43 8.89 1.54 -28.63
CA LEU A 43 9.25 2.80 -27.98
C LEU A 43 10.05 3.72 -28.91
N LEU A 44 11.02 3.18 -29.65
CA LEU A 44 11.78 3.94 -30.64
C LEU A 44 10.85 4.52 -31.70
N SER A 45 9.93 3.72 -32.22
CA SER A 45 8.96 4.17 -33.21
C SER A 45 8.00 5.25 -32.66
N VAL A 46 7.53 5.12 -31.42
CA VAL A 46 6.72 6.17 -30.77
C VAL A 46 7.50 7.49 -30.66
N LEU A 47 8.77 7.43 -30.25
CA LEU A 47 9.62 8.62 -30.12
C LEU A 47 10.02 9.24 -31.46
N GLN A 48 10.19 8.42 -32.51
CA GLN A 48 10.42 8.89 -33.88
C GLN A 48 9.18 9.56 -34.48
N ASN A 49 7.99 9.02 -34.19
CA ASN A 49 6.72 9.57 -34.69
C ASN A 49 6.29 10.83 -33.93
N ASP A 50 6.45 10.87 -32.60
CA ASP A 50 6.16 12.06 -31.81
C ASP A 50 7.11 12.19 -30.60
N ILE A 51 8.22 12.88 -30.80
CA ILE A 51 9.21 13.14 -29.75
C ILE A 51 8.64 14.02 -28.61
N ARG A 52 7.52 14.75 -28.84
CA ARG A 52 6.93 15.65 -27.84
C ARG A 52 6.37 14.90 -26.64
N PHE A 53 6.17 13.57 -26.72
CA PHE A 53 5.88 12.76 -25.54
C PHE A 53 6.90 12.98 -24.41
N LEU A 54 8.16 13.30 -24.74
CA LEU A 54 9.19 13.57 -23.73
C LEU A 54 8.94 14.87 -22.92
N THR A 55 8.19 15.84 -23.46
CA THR A 55 8.08 17.20 -22.91
C THR A 55 6.66 17.72 -22.72
N SER A 56 5.64 17.07 -23.31
CA SER A 56 4.23 17.48 -23.24
C SER A 56 3.57 17.12 -21.91
N GLY A 57 3.99 15.99 -21.33
CA GLY A 57 3.31 15.36 -20.20
C GLY A 57 1.95 14.78 -20.59
N ASP A 58 1.82 14.28 -21.82
CA ASP A 58 0.63 13.64 -22.36
C ASP A 58 0.14 12.48 -21.46
N ASP A 59 -1.17 12.38 -21.27
CA ASP A 59 -1.78 11.34 -20.44
C ASP A 59 -1.94 10.00 -21.17
N THR A 60 -1.81 9.97 -22.50
CA THR A 60 -1.84 8.77 -23.34
C THR A 60 -0.47 8.08 -23.46
N MET A 61 0.59 8.72 -22.95
CA MET A 61 1.97 8.26 -23.00
C MET A 61 2.14 6.78 -22.61
N PRO A 62 2.91 5.99 -23.38
CA PRO A 62 3.20 4.59 -23.05
C PRO A 62 3.81 4.42 -21.67
N SER A 63 3.37 3.40 -20.92
CA SER A 63 3.85 3.13 -19.55
C SER A 63 5.35 2.84 -19.48
N SER A 64 5.94 2.29 -20.55
CA SER A 64 7.38 2.07 -20.69
C SER A 64 8.14 3.39 -20.76
N LEU A 65 7.68 4.34 -21.59
CA LEU A 65 8.26 5.68 -21.70
C LEU A 65 8.13 6.47 -20.40
N ALA A 66 6.95 6.41 -19.76
CA ALA A 66 6.72 7.04 -18.46
C ALA A 66 7.68 6.50 -17.39
N GLY A 67 7.99 5.20 -17.42
CA GLY A 67 8.98 4.59 -16.52
C GLY A 67 10.40 5.07 -16.77
N ILE A 68 10.80 5.25 -18.04
CA ILE A 68 12.11 5.79 -18.40
C ILE A 68 12.23 7.26 -17.96
N ILE A 69 11.24 8.09 -18.27
CA ILE A 69 11.20 9.50 -17.85
C ILE A 69 11.26 9.61 -16.32
N ASP A 70 10.53 8.76 -15.59
CA ASP A 70 10.56 8.76 -14.13
C ASP A 70 11.97 8.49 -13.58
N GLN A 71 12.72 7.58 -14.20
CA GLN A 71 14.10 7.26 -13.81
C GLN A 71 15.08 8.35 -14.25
N LEU A 72 14.97 8.89 -15.47
CA LEU A 72 15.84 9.96 -15.94
C LEU A 72 15.67 11.25 -15.12
N ILE A 73 14.43 11.58 -14.72
CA ILE A 73 14.18 12.70 -13.79
C ILE A 73 14.80 12.41 -12.41
N HIS A 74 14.83 11.16 -11.96
CA HIS A 74 15.51 10.79 -10.72
C HIS A 74 17.03 10.97 -10.83
N GLU A 75 17.58 10.76 -12.02
CA GLU A 75 19.00 10.91 -12.36
C GLU A 75 19.39 12.36 -12.71
N GLY A 76 18.44 13.31 -12.66
CA GLY A 76 18.71 14.74 -12.84
C GLY A 76 18.18 15.37 -14.13
N ALA A 77 17.37 14.68 -14.94
CA ALA A 77 16.74 15.28 -16.12
C ALA A 77 15.82 16.45 -15.73
N THR A 78 15.93 17.56 -16.46
CA THR A 78 15.26 18.84 -16.21
C THR A 78 14.23 19.22 -17.28
N THR A 79 14.45 18.84 -18.54
CA THR A 79 13.57 19.11 -19.68
C THR A 79 12.45 18.07 -19.82
N LEU A 80 12.70 16.83 -19.39
CA LEU A 80 11.71 15.74 -19.46
C LEU A 80 10.53 15.95 -18.50
N LYS A 81 9.30 15.70 -18.96
CA LYS A 81 8.09 15.85 -18.12
C LYS A 81 7.38 14.52 -17.89
N ARG A 82 7.08 14.22 -16.63
CA ARG A 82 6.19 13.11 -16.26
C ARG A 82 4.81 13.29 -16.90
N PRO A 83 4.10 12.21 -17.23
CA PRO A 83 2.74 12.31 -17.73
C PRO A 83 1.82 12.96 -16.70
N ARG A 84 0.85 13.75 -17.17
CA ARG A 84 -0.17 14.39 -16.33
C ARG A 84 -1.34 13.45 -16.15
N CYS A 85 -1.83 13.33 -14.93
CA CYS A 85 -3.04 12.54 -14.71
C CYS A 85 -4.21 13.15 -15.47
N HIS A 86 -4.93 12.35 -16.26
CA HIS A 86 -6.12 12.78 -16.99
C HIS A 86 -7.15 13.52 -16.12
N ARG A 87 -7.25 13.14 -14.83
CA ARG A 87 -8.24 13.68 -13.90
C ARG A 87 -7.76 14.86 -13.06
N CYS A 88 -6.56 14.80 -12.48
CA CYS A 88 -6.08 15.88 -11.61
C CYS A 88 -5.03 16.77 -12.25
N HIS A 89 -4.64 16.47 -13.50
CA HIS A 89 -3.64 17.19 -14.30
C HIS A 89 -2.24 17.31 -13.69
N GLU A 90 -2.02 16.64 -12.56
CA GLU A 90 -0.76 16.61 -11.86
C GLU A 90 0.23 15.67 -12.56
N GLN A 91 1.47 16.14 -12.73
CA GLN A 91 2.58 15.36 -13.26
C GLN A 91 3.06 14.33 -12.23
N ARG A 92 2.89 13.06 -12.54
CA ARG A 92 3.28 11.94 -11.66
C ARG A 92 3.17 10.62 -12.41
N ARG A 93 3.72 9.55 -11.84
CA ARG A 93 3.48 8.19 -12.34
C ARG A 93 1.98 7.88 -12.43
N LEU A 94 1.53 7.36 -13.58
CA LEU A 94 0.15 6.99 -13.86
C LEU A 94 0.01 5.47 -13.97
N PRO A 95 -0.10 4.73 -12.85
CA PRO A 95 -0.10 3.26 -12.87
C PRO A 95 -1.40 2.65 -13.38
N ASN A 96 -2.46 3.44 -13.59
CA ASN A 96 -3.75 2.94 -14.05
C ASN A 96 -4.17 3.67 -15.34
N ARG A 97 -5.01 3.04 -16.17
CA ARG A 97 -5.63 3.67 -17.34
C ARG A 97 -7.15 3.65 -17.24
N ARG A 98 -7.81 4.65 -17.83
CA ARG A 98 -9.27 4.75 -17.96
C ARG A 98 -9.60 5.38 -19.31
N GLY A 99 -10.35 4.67 -20.16
CA GLY A 99 -10.72 5.16 -21.49
C GLY A 99 -9.51 5.51 -22.38
N GLY A 100 -8.41 4.75 -22.27
CA GLY A 100 -7.16 5.03 -23.00
C GLY A 100 -6.19 6.00 -22.29
N HIS A 101 -6.68 6.87 -21.40
CA HIS A 101 -5.87 7.87 -20.70
C HIS A 101 -5.29 7.38 -19.37
N GLY A 102 -4.11 7.89 -19.01
CA GLY A 102 -3.41 7.61 -17.76
C GLY A 102 -4.04 8.31 -16.56
N ILE A 103 -4.26 7.57 -15.47
CA ILE A 103 -4.80 8.08 -14.22
C ILE A 103 -3.90 7.68 -13.04
N CYS A 104 -3.66 8.63 -12.14
CA CYS A 104 -2.81 8.38 -10.96
C CYS A 104 -3.53 7.50 -9.94
N ALA A 105 -2.78 6.76 -9.11
CA ALA A 105 -3.35 5.85 -8.11
C ALA A 105 -4.33 6.53 -7.13
N SER A 106 -4.07 7.79 -6.77
CA SER A 106 -4.98 8.58 -5.92
C SER A 106 -6.30 8.89 -6.62
N CYS A 107 -6.25 9.38 -7.87
CA CYS A 107 -7.44 9.67 -8.67
C CYS A 107 -8.23 8.40 -9.01
N TYR A 108 -7.54 7.31 -9.29
CA TYR A 108 -8.13 5.99 -9.49
C TYR A 108 -8.85 5.50 -8.22
N SER A 109 -8.24 5.73 -7.05
CA SER A 109 -8.84 5.38 -5.75
C SER A 109 -10.02 6.30 -5.40
N LEU A 110 -9.97 7.59 -5.75
CA LEU A 110 -11.06 8.54 -5.59
C LEU A 110 -12.23 8.23 -6.52
N ASP A 111 -11.96 7.77 -7.75
CA ASP A 111 -12.97 7.26 -8.67
C ASP A 111 -13.72 6.05 -8.13
N ARG A 112 -13.11 5.31 -7.20
CA ARG A 112 -13.77 4.22 -6.48
C ARG A 112 -14.53 4.68 -5.24
N ARG A 113 -14.40 5.94 -4.81
CA ARG A 113 -15.12 6.55 -3.66
C ARG A 113 -16.32 7.38 -4.13
N VAL A 114 -17.13 6.82 -5.02
CA VAL A 114 -18.39 7.45 -5.46
C VAL A 114 -19.39 7.39 -4.30
N HIS A 115 -20.04 8.52 -4.00
CA HIS A 115 -21.24 8.52 -3.19
C HIS A 115 -22.42 8.30 -4.12
N ILE A 116 -23.20 7.28 -3.83
CA ILE A 116 -24.36 6.83 -4.60
C ILE A 116 -25.61 7.12 -3.80
N GLU A 117 -26.74 7.19 -4.50
CA GLU A 117 -28.02 6.94 -3.87
C GLU A 117 -28.19 5.42 -3.77
N CYS A 118 -28.27 4.89 -2.54
CA CYS A 118 -28.30 3.44 -2.38
C CYS A 118 -29.65 2.88 -2.83
N SER A 119 -29.66 1.93 -3.77
CA SER A 119 -30.88 1.32 -4.32
C SER A 119 -31.78 0.63 -3.28
N ARG A 120 -31.27 0.35 -2.06
CA ARG A 120 -32.06 -0.23 -0.96
C ARG A 120 -32.60 0.79 0.04
N CYS A 121 -31.77 1.74 0.49
CA CYS A 121 -32.17 2.68 1.55
C CYS A 121 -32.43 4.11 1.07
N GLY A 122 -32.21 4.41 -0.21
CA GLY A 122 -32.31 5.78 -0.77
C GLY A 122 -31.25 6.75 -0.24
N GLN A 123 -30.44 6.37 0.75
CA GLN A 123 -29.51 7.28 1.39
C GLN A 123 -28.26 7.50 0.53
N ARG A 124 -27.83 8.76 0.44
CA ARG A 124 -26.59 9.15 -0.24
C ARG A 124 -25.38 8.69 0.57
N ARG A 125 -24.79 7.56 0.20
CA ARG A 125 -23.71 6.89 0.95
C ARG A 125 -22.58 6.46 0.03
N LYS A 126 -21.41 6.16 0.61
CA LYS A 126 -20.28 5.62 -0.15
C LYS A 126 -20.65 4.27 -0.78
N ARG A 127 -20.42 4.13 -2.09
CA ARG A 127 -20.64 2.88 -2.83
C ARG A 127 -19.77 1.77 -2.28
N ARG A 128 -20.41 0.66 -1.93
CA ARG A 128 -19.76 -0.61 -1.56
C ARG A 128 -19.65 -1.54 -2.76
N ALA A 129 -20.73 -1.70 -3.52
CA ALA A 129 -20.81 -2.62 -4.64
C ALA A 129 -21.84 -2.16 -5.69
N VAL A 130 -21.70 -2.70 -6.90
CA VAL A 130 -22.72 -2.65 -7.96
C VAL A 130 -23.03 -4.09 -8.36
N VAL A 131 -24.31 -4.45 -8.35
CA VAL A 131 -24.82 -5.77 -8.74
C VAL A 131 -26.04 -5.53 -9.63
N ASP A 132 -26.03 -6.08 -10.84
CA ASP A 132 -27.11 -5.92 -11.82
C ASP A 132 -27.58 -4.47 -12.03
N GLY A 133 -26.63 -3.54 -12.13
CA GLY A 133 -26.92 -2.12 -12.31
C GLY A 133 -27.38 -1.40 -11.04
N GLN A 134 -27.72 -2.11 -9.97
CA GLN A 134 -28.08 -1.53 -8.68
C GLN A 134 -26.84 -1.17 -7.85
N GLU A 135 -26.88 -0.01 -7.21
CA GLU A 135 -25.76 0.50 -6.41
C GLU A 135 -26.04 0.34 -4.91
N TRP A 136 -25.11 -0.29 -4.19
CA TRP A 136 -25.28 -0.67 -2.78
C TRP A 136 -24.32 0.09 -1.86
N CYS A 137 -24.83 0.58 -0.73
CA CYS A 137 -23.99 1.15 0.34
C CYS A 137 -23.46 0.05 1.28
N GLY A 138 -22.45 0.36 2.10
CA GLY A 138 -21.82 -0.61 3.02
C GLY A 138 -22.77 -1.27 4.01
N THR A 139 -23.62 -0.48 4.67
CA THR A 139 -24.59 -0.97 5.65
C THR A 139 -25.65 -1.86 5.02
N CYS A 140 -26.24 -1.42 3.90
CA CYS A 140 -27.26 -2.19 3.19
C CYS A 140 -26.69 -3.46 2.58
N TRP A 141 -25.43 -3.42 2.14
CA TRP A 141 -24.69 -4.59 1.67
C TRP A 141 -24.55 -5.62 2.80
N GLU A 142 -24.00 -5.24 3.95
CA GLU A 142 -23.83 -6.16 5.08
C GLU A 142 -25.18 -6.68 5.62
N GLY A 143 -26.21 -5.82 5.66
CA GLY A 143 -27.57 -6.19 6.07
C GLY A 143 -28.32 -7.12 5.11
N GLN A 144 -27.70 -7.60 4.02
CA GLN A 144 -28.27 -8.66 3.17
C GLN A 144 -27.74 -10.06 3.50
N LEU A 145 -26.74 -10.18 4.38
CA LEU A 145 -26.14 -11.48 4.72
C LEU A 145 -27.17 -12.48 5.27
N GLY A 146 -28.17 -12.01 6.02
CA GLY A 146 -29.23 -12.87 6.57
C GLY A 146 -30.22 -13.43 5.56
N GLN A 147 -30.28 -12.90 4.34
CA GLN A 147 -31.23 -13.35 3.29
C GLN A 147 -30.61 -14.34 2.29
N VAL A 148 -29.30 -14.57 2.39
CA VAL A 148 -28.53 -15.34 1.41
C VAL A 148 -29.05 -16.76 1.22
N GLU A 149 -29.30 -17.47 2.32
CA GLU A 149 -29.71 -18.88 2.25
C GLU A 149 -31.10 -19.03 1.63
N ALA A 150 -32.04 -18.17 2.01
CA ALA A 150 -33.39 -18.15 1.44
C ALA A 150 -33.34 -17.90 -0.07
N VAL A 151 -32.56 -16.91 -0.53
CA VAL A 151 -32.44 -16.59 -1.96
C VAL A 151 -31.80 -17.74 -2.74
N PHE A 152 -30.76 -18.40 -2.21
CA PHE A 152 -30.19 -19.57 -2.86
C PHE A 152 -31.19 -20.71 -2.96
N ARG A 153 -31.95 -20.96 -1.90
CA ARG A 153 -32.99 -21.99 -1.89
C ARG A 153 -34.05 -21.71 -2.95
N THR A 154 -34.59 -20.49 -2.98
CA THR A 154 -35.59 -20.08 -3.97
C THR A 154 -35.05 -20.15 -5.40
N ALA A 155 -33.83 -19.66 -5.64
CA ALA A 155 -33.22 -19.65 -6.97
C ALA A 155 -33.01 -21.06 -7.55
N VAL A 156 -32.68 -22.04 -6.70
CA VAL A 156 -32.47 -23.44 -7.13
C VAL A 156 -33.79 -24.19 -7.26
N LEU A 157 -34.76 -23.93 -6.37
CA LEU A 157 -36.11 -24.52 -6.49
C LEU A 157 -36.84 -24.01 -7.73
N GLY A 158 -36.76 -22.70 -8.01
CA GLY A 158 -37.37 -22.08 -9.19
C GLY A 158 -36.72 -22.48 -10.52
N SER A 159 -35.52 -23.08 -10.50
CA SER A 159 -34.82 -23.50 -11.73
C SER A 159 -35.22 -24.89 -12.24
N GLY A 160 -36.13 -25.59 -11.54
CA GLY A 160 -36.61 -26.92 -11.95
C GLY A 160 -35.56 -28.06 -11.89
N CYS A 161 -34.43 -27.85 -11.21
CA CYS A 161 -33.31 -28.80 -11.19
C CYS A 161 -33.45 -29.95 -10.17
N GLY A 162 -34.58 -30.04 -9.45
CA GLY A 162 -34.91 -31.17 -8.58
C GLY A 162 -33.92 -31.42 -7.44
N ILE A 163 -33.53 -30.37 -6.70
CA ILE A 163 -32.59 -30.49 -5.57
C ILE A 163 -33.24 -31.09 -4.31
N THR A 164 -32.55 -32.00 -3.64
CA THR A 164 -32.95 -32.50 -2.30
C THR A 164 -32.37 -31.64 -1.17
N ALA A 165 -32.98 -31.67 0.02
CA ALA A 165 -32.49 -30.94 1.20
C ALA A 165 -31.01 -31.26 1.53
N ARG A 166 -30.64 -32.54 1.49
CA ARG A 166 -29.27 -33.02 1.73
C ARG A 166 -28.26 -32.49 0.69
N GLN A 167 -28.66 -32.43 -0.57
CA GLN A 167 -27.82 -31.87 -1.63
C GLN A 167 -27.64 -30.36 -1.46
N PHE A 168 -28.71 -29.65 -1.10
CA PHE A 168 -28.64 -28.21 -0.80
C PHE A 168 -27.71 -27.92 0.37
N GLU A 169 -27.81 -28.66 1.48
CA GLU A 169 -26.91 -28.53 2.63
C GLU A 169 -25.44 -28.75 2.26
N THR A 170 -25.17 -29.76 1.43
CA THR A 170 -23.81 -30.05 0.93
C THR A 170 -23.24 -28.90 0.11
N VAL A 171 -24.05 -28.32 -0.78
CA VAL A 171 -23.66 -27.17 -1.61
C VAL A 171 -23.48 -25.92 -0.76
N ALA A 172 -24.41 -25.65 0.16
CA ALA A 172 -24.35 -24.53 1.09
C ALA A 172 -23.08 -24.62 1.96
N ALA A 173 -22.77 -25.78 2.54
CA ALA A 173 -21.55 -25.99 3.32
C ALA A 173 -20.28 -25.77 2.47
N THR A 174 -20.27 -26.22 1.21
CA THR A 174 -19.16 -25.99 0.29
C THR A 174 -18.96 -24.52 -0.02
N VAL A 175 -20.03 -23.78 -0.31
CA VAL A 175 -19.97 -22.34 -0.61
C VAL A 175 -19.51 -21.54 0.61
N HIS A 176 -20.06 -21.80 1.79
CA HIS A 176 -19.70 -21.08 3.02
C HIS A 176 -18.27 -21.36 3.49
N SER A 177 -17.78 -22.60 3.35
CA SER A 177 -16.42 -22.96 3.77
C SER A 177 -15.33 -22.49 2.82
N THR A 178 -15.64 -22.29 1.53
CA THR A 178 -14.62 -21.98 0.52
C THR A 178 -14.65 -20.54 0.00
N TRP A 179 -15.75 -19.80 0.19
CA TRP A 179 -15.92 -18.45 -0.39
C TRP A 179 -15.98 -17.38 0.70
N LYS A 180 -15.54 -16.16 0.35
CA LYS A 180 -15.67 -15.00 1.23
C LYS A 180 -17.13 -14.53 1.28
N ALA A 181 -17.58 -14.05 2.44
CA ALA A 181 -18.94 -13.55 2.65
C ALA A 181 -19.43 -12.56 1.56
N GLY A 182 -18.57 -11.64 1.11
CA GLY A 182 -18.92 -10.69 0.04
C GLY A 182 -19.14 -11.34 -1.34
N ALA A 183 -18.51 -12.48 -1.64
CA ALA A 183 -18.76 -13.22 -2.88
C ALA A 183 -20.07 -14.00 -2.80
N ILE A 184 -20.38 -14.60 -1.64
CA ILE A 184 -21.63 -15.32 -1.40
C ILE A 184 -22.82 -14.37 -1.54
N LEU A 185 -22.75 -13.22 -0.85
CA LEU A 185 -23.79 -12.20 -0.92
C LEU A 185 -23.97 -11.66 -2.35
N ARG A 186 -22.87 -11.41 -3.07
CA ARG A 186 -22.96 -10.95 -4.45
C ARG A 186 -23.72 -11.95 -5.32
N LEU A 187 -23.37 -13.23 -5.24
CA LEU A 187 -24.06 -14.26 -6.00
C LEU A 187 -25.54 -14.37 -5.61
N SER A 188 -25.87 -14.24 -4.32
CA SER A 188 -27.26 -14.24 -3.86
C SER A 188 -28.06 -13.13 -4.53
N LEU A 189 -27.55 -11.89 -4.54
CA LEU A 189 -28.22 -10.78 -5.22
C LEU A 189 -28.34 -10.99 -6.74
N GLU A 190 -27.32 -11.55 -7.39
CA GLU A 190 -27.35 -11.90 -8.82
C GLU A 190 -28.38 -13.00 -9.14
N LEU A 191 -28.52 -14.00 -8.26
CA LEU A 191 -29.51 -15.07 -8.41
C LEU A 191 -30.93 -14.59 -8.14
N ASN A 192 -31.11 -13.61 -7.26
CA ASN A 192 -32.43 -13.05 -6.97
C ASN A 192 -33.09 -12.40 -8.21
N THR A 193 -32.28 -11.95 -9.18
CA THR A 193 -32.74 -11.23 -10.37
C THR A 193 -32.64 -12.05 -11.65
N ARG A 194 -31.72 -13.02 -11.75
CA ARG A 194 -31.41 -13.72 -13.01
C ARG A 194 -31.35 -15.25 -12.92
N SER A 195 -31.84 -15.85 -11.83
CA SER A 195 -31.78 -17.30 -11.60
C SER A 195 -32.24 -18.12 -12.81
N GLU A 196 -33.48 -17.93 -13.26
CA GLU A 196 -34.08 -18.71 -14.36
C GLU A 196 -33.24 -18.63 -15.65
N GLN A 197 -32.88 -17.41 -16.06
CA GLN A 197 -32.07 -17.18 -17.25
C GLN A 197 -30.69 -17.87 -17.17
N TRP A 198 -30.03 -17.79 -16.01
CA TRP A 198 -28.69 -18.34 -15.83
C TRP A 198 -28.69 -19.87 -15.74
N PHE A 199 -29.72 -20.48 -15.16
CA PHE A 199 -29.86 -21.94 -15.16
C PHE A 199 -30.26 -22.49 -16.54
N ALA A 200 -31.05 -21.74 -17.32
CA ALA A 200 -31.36 -22.11 -18.70
C ALA A 200 -30.14 -21.95 -19.64
N GLN A 201 -29.33 -20.90 -19.44
CA GLN A 201 -28.13 -20.64 -20.22
C GLN A 201 -26.92 -20.30 -19.32
N PRO A 202 -26.20 -21.33 -18.79
CA PRO A 202 -25.10 -21.10 -17.85
C PRO A 202 -23.99 -20.17 -18.35
N ALA A 203 -23.78 -20.10 -19.67
CA ALA A 203 -22.83 -19.18 -20.29
C ALA A 203 -23.17 -17.69 -20.04
N ALA A 204 -24.42 -17.32 -19.76
CA ALA A 204 -24.80 -15.95 -19.42
C ALA A 204 -24.45 -15.57 -17.97
N GLY A 205 -24.15 -16.56 -17.13
CA GLY A 205 -23.91 -16.38 -15.70
C GLY A 205 -22.58 -15.70 -15.35
N SER A 206 -22.47 -15.24 -14.11
CA SER A 206 -21.20 -14.73 -13.57
C SER A 206 -20.18 -15.86 -13.31
N VAL A 207 -18.90 -15.52 -13.05
CA VAL A 207 -17.91 -16.55 -12.61
C VAL A 207 -18.37 -17.20 -11.31
N LEU A 208 -19.02 -16.43 -10.44
CA LEU A 208 -19.55 -16.95 -9.18
C LEU A 208 -20.68 -17.94 -9.47
N PHE A 209 -21.60 -17.62 -10.38
CA PHE A 209 -22.62 -18.57 -10.81
C PHE A 209 -22.02 -19.87 -11.35
N LEU A 210 -21.04 -19.83 -12.26
CA LEU A 210 -20.43 -21.06 -12.79
C LEU A 210 -19.77 -21.93 -11.71
N ARG A 211 -19.19 -21.31 -10.68
CA ARG A 211 -18.62 -22.04 -9.54
C ARG A 211 -19.70 -22.65 -8.64
N PHE A 212 -20.82 -21.96 -8.48
CA PHE A 212 -21.99 -22.47 -7.76
C PHE A 212 -22.66 -23.61 -8.53
N HIS A 213 -22.84 -23.45 -9.83
CA HIS A 213 -23.32 -24.46 -10.76
C HIS A 213 -22.47 -25.73 -10.72
N ALA A 214 -21.14 -25.60 -10.75
CA ALA A 214 -20.24 -26.75 -10.59
C ALA A 214 -20.34 -27.42 -9.21
N ALA A 215 -20.70 -26.67 -8.16
CA ALA A 215 -20.96 -27.25 -6.84
C ALA A 215 -22.27 -28.05 -6.83
N LEU A 216 -23.32 -27.55 -7.50
CA LEU A 216 -24.60 -28.27 -7.69
C LEU A 216 -24.38 -29.59 -8.45
N GLU A 217 -23.69 -29.52 -9.58
CA GLU A 217 -23.33 -30.70 -10.38
C GLU A 217 -22.55 -31.74 -9.57
N LYS A 218 -21.55 -31.30 -8.80
CA LYS A 218 -20.77 -32.18 -7.92
C LYS A 218 -21.59 -32.80 -6.78
N ALA A 219 -22.65 -32.13 -6.34
CA ALA A 219 -23.60 -32.67 -5.37
C ALA A 219 -24.65 -33.61 -6.02
N GLY A 220 -24.53 -33.88 -7.32
CA GLY A 220 -25.43 -34.77 -8.05
C GLY A 220 -26.78 -34.12 -8.40
N VAL A 221 -26.87 -32.79 -8.39
CA VAL A 221 -28.08 -32.07 -8.83
C VAL A 221 -28.10 -32.06 -10.36
N LYS A 222 -29.25 -32.39 -10.96
CA LYS A 222 -29.40 -32.43 -12.41
C LYS A 222 -29.53 -30.99 -12.95
N VAL A 223 -28.44 -30.48 -13.48
CA VAL A 223 -28.33 -29.11 -14.02
C VAL A 223 -27.90 -29.13 -15.50
N THR A 224 -28.23 -28.08 -16.24
CA THR A 224 -27.82 -27.91 -17.64
C THR A 224 -26.29 -27.88 -17.76
N PRO A 225 -25.66 -28.68 -18.63
CA PRO A 225 -24.19 -28.67 -18.75
C PRO A 225 -23.63 -27.29 -19.13
N VAL A 226 -22.48 -26.93 -18.56
CA VAL A 226 -21.83 -25.65 -18.84
C VAL A 226 -21.13 -25.71 -20.21
N ALA A 227 -21.83 -25.22 -21.23
CA ALA A 227 -21.34 -25.13 -22.60
C ALA A 227 -20.85 -23.72 -22.96
N CYS A 228 -19.85 -23.64 -23.84
CA CYS A 228 -19.37 -22.38 -24.39
C CYS A 228 -20.47 -21.66 -25.16
N GLY A 229 -20.81 -20.43 -24.77
CA GLY A 229 -21.85 -19.61 -25.41
C GLY A 229 -21.57 -19.21 -26.87
N ARG A 230 -20.48 -19.70 -27.48
CA ARG A 230 -20.17 -19.50 -28.90
C ARG A 230 -20.05 -20.78 -29.71
N CYS A 231 -19.43 -21.84 -29.17
CA CYS A 231 -19.25 -23.09 -29.92
C CYS A 231 -20.05 -24.27 -29.37
N GLY A 232 -20.86 -24.08 -28.32
CA GLY A 232 -21.71 -25.12 -27.73
C GLY A 232 -20.97 -26.26 -27.03
N ARG A 233 -19.63 -26.27 -27.04
CA ARG A 233 -18.84 -27.34 -26.42
C ARG A 233 -18.66 -27.09 -24.93
N GLU A 234 -18.79 -28.14 -24.14
CA GLU A 234 -18.42 -28.13 -22.73
C GLU A 234 -16.96 -27.75 -22.56
N ALA A 235 -16.72 -26.73 -21.74
CA ALA A 235 -15.38 -26.18 -21.52
C ALA A 235 -15.37 -25.29 -20.28
N THR A 236 -14.17 -25.04 -19.74
CA THR A 236 -13.99 -23.97 -18.75
C THR A 236 -14.17 -22.59 -19.40
N LEU A 237 -15.16 -21.82 -18.92
CA LEU A 237 -15.55 -20.54 -19.52
C LEU A 237 -14.99 -19.33 -18.75
N ALA A 238 -13.70 -19.07 -18.96
CA ALA A 238 -12.99 -17.97 -18.28
C ALA A 238 -13.19 -16.60 -18.95
N ASN A 239 -13.60 -16.55 -20.22
CA ASN A 239 -13.68 -15.32 -21.01
C ASN A 239 -15.12 -14.92 -21.32
N ILE A 240 -15.35 -13.65 -21.67
CA ILE A 240 -16.67 -13.13 -22.10
C ILE A 240 -16.53 -12.58 -23.52
N LEU A 241 -17.48 -12.90 -24.39
CA LEU A 241 -17.58 -12.39 -25.74
C LEU A 241 -19.06 -12.21 -26.12
N GLY A 242 -19.45 -11.02 -26.58
CA GLY A 242 -20.85 -10.74 -26.94
C GLY A 242 -21.83 -10.92 -25.78
N GLY A 243 -21.41 -10.64 -24.54
CA GLY A 243 -22.24 -10.82 -23.34
C GLY A 243 -22.30 -12.25 -22.78
N LEU A 244 -21.81 -13.25 -23.51
CA LEU A 244 -21.78 -14.65 -23.07
C LEU A 244 -20.37 -15.11 -22.72
N ARG A 245 -20.27 -16.04 -21.77
CA ARG A 245 -19.01 -16.70 -21.44
C ARG A 245 -18.62 -17.72 -22.50
N CYS A 246 -17.35 -17.74 -22.86
CA CYS A 246 -16.82 -18.63 -23.88
C CYS A 246 -15.48 -19.26 -23.49
N CYS A 247 -15.14 -20.36 -24.18
CA CYS A 247 -13.90 -21.07 -23.99
C CYS A 247 -12.69 -20.26 -24.51
N ALA A 248 -11.49 -20.57 -24.03
CA ALA A 248 -10.27 -19.90 -24.46
C ALA A 248 -10.03 -19.95 -25.97
N ARG A 249 -10.47 -21.02 -26.64
CA ARG A 249 -10.35 -21.19 -28.10
C ARG A 249 -11.23 -20.18 -28.85
N CYS A 250 -12.52 -20.09 -28.52
CA CYS A 250 -13.44 -19.12 -29.13
C CYS A 250 -13.04 -17.68 -28.86
N TYR A 251 -12.57 -17.40 -27.64
CA TYR A 251 -12.04 -16.08 -27.30
C TYR A 251 -10.78 -15.74 -28.12
N SER A 252 -9.84 -16.67 -28.25
CA SER A 252 -8.63 -16.45 -29.07
C SER A 252 -8.95 -16.33 -30.55
N ALA A 253 -9.92 -17.11 -31.05
CA ALA A 253 -10.40 -17.00 -32.43
C ALA A 253 -11.00 -15.62 -32.71
N SER A 254 -11.71 -15.03 -31.76
CA SER A 254 -12.27 -13.67 -31.90
C SER A 254 -11.23 -12.55 -31.97
N LYS A 255 -9.97 -12.86 -31.66
CA LYS A 255 -8.83 -11.93 -31.72
C LYS A 255 -7.89 -12.23 -32.89
N ARG A 256 -8.34 -13.07 -33.83
CA ARG A 256 -7.55 -13.32 -35.04
C ARG A 256 -7.72 -12.13 -35.95
N GLU A 257 -6.59 -11.67 -36.44
CA GLU A 257 -6.48 -10.57 -37.38
C GLU A 257 -5.47 -11.00 -38.46
N THR A 258 -5.48 -10.31 -39.60
CA THR A 258 -4.58 -10.62 -40.71
C THR A 258 -3.15 -10.20 -40.36
N CYS A 259 -2.23 -11.16 -40.34
CA CYS A 259 -0.83 -10.87 -40.09
C CYS A 259 -0.22 -10.11 -41.27
N SER A 260 0.31 -8.91 -41.03
CA SER A 260 0.89 -8.05 -42.09
C SER A 260 2.08 -8.67 -42.82
N GLN A 261 2.75 -9.66 -42.22
CA GLN A 261 3.93 -10.29 -42.82
C GLN A 261 3.64 -11.59 -43.60
N CYS A 262 2.60 -12.36 -43.22
CA CYS A 262 2.31 -13.64 -43.91
C CYS A 262 0.90 -13.75 -44.48
N GLY A 263 0.06 -12.73 -44.30
CA GLY A 263 -1.31 -12.68 -44.82
C GLY A 263 -2.29 -13.67 -44.16
N ARG A 264 -1.85 -14.49 -43.20
CA ARG A 264 -2.71 -15.48 -42.54
C ARG A 264 -3.43 -14.89 -41.34
N GLU A 265 -4.69 -15.28 -41.15
CA GLU A 265 -5.44 -14.96 -39.93
C GLU A 265 -4.84 -15.68 -38.72
N GLN A 266 -4.30 -14.91 -37.79
CA GLN A 266 -3.65 -15.41 -36.58
C GLN A 266 -3.89 -14.45 -35.43
N VAL A 267 -3.66 -14.92 -34.19
CA VAL A 267 -3.58 -14.01 -33.05
C VAL A 267 -2.27 -13.22 -33.17
N LEU A 268 -2.38 -11.90 -33.30
CA LEU A 268 -1.25 -11.00 -33.46
C LEU A 268 -0.63 -10.74 -32.08
N VAL A 269 0.69 -10.90 -31.98
CA VAL A 269 1.43 -10.83 -30.70
C VAL A 269 2.36 -9.63 -30.62
N LEU A 270 2.49 -8.90 -31.72
CA LEU A 270 3.27 -7.69 -31.85
C LEU A 270 2.48 -6.75 -32.78
N HIS A 271 2.29 -5.50 -32.37
CA HIS A 271 1.70 -4.46 -33.20
C HIS A 271 2.74 -3.37 -33.38
N ALA A 272 3.00 -2.98 -34.63
CA ALA A 272 3.86 -1.84 -34.96
C ALA A 272 3.07 -0.53 -34.77
N ALA A 273 3.80 0.59 -34.70
CA ALA A 273 3.20 1.90 -34.44
C ALA A 273 2.29 2.40 -35.57
N ASP A 274 2.42 1.83 -36.76
CA ASP A 274 1.55 2.05 -37.92
C ASP A 274 0.23 1.27 -37.85
N GLY A 275 -0.01 0.55 -36.75
CA GLY A 275 -1.21 -0.27 -36.54
C GLY A 275 -1.13 -1.68 -37.15
N THR A 276 -0.02 -2.02 -37.83
CA THR A 276 0.11 -3.35 -38.44
C THR A 276 0.49 -4.41 -37.38
N GLY A 277 -0.25 -5.52 -37.36
CA GLY A 277 -0.01 -6.61 -36.41
C GLY A 277 0.69 -7.82 -37.05
N ILE A 278 1.61 -8.42 -36.28
CA ILE A 278 2.44 -9.54 -36.72
C ILE A 278 2.17 -10.76 -35.81
N CYS A 279 1.92 -11.91 -36.42
CA CYS A 279 1.71 -13.16 -35.70
C CYS A 279 3.00 -13.68 -35.05
N GLN A 280 2.89 -14.59 -34.10
CA GLN A 280 4.04 -15.10 -33.34
C GLN A 280 5.12 -15.76 -34.23
N THR A 281 4.70 -16.45 -35.29
CA THR A 281 5.61 -17.12 -36.21
C THR A 281 6.43 -16.13 -37.01
N CYS A 282 5.79 -15.09 -37.53
CA CYS A 282 6.44 -14.01 -38.27
C CYS A 282 7.32 -13.16 -37.37
N MET A 283 6.86 -12.84 -36.17
CA MET A 283 7.64 -12.13 -35.15
C MET A 283 8.95 -12.86 -34.79
N LYS A 284 8.94 -14.20 -34.71
CA LYS A 284 10.17 -14.99 -34.48
C LYS A 284 11.17 -14.94 -35.64
N LYS A 285 10.74 -14.53 -36.84
CA LYS A 285 11.57 -14.41 -38.05
C LYS A 285 12.07 -12.99 -38.29
N LEU A 286 11.67 -12.02 -37.46
CA LEU A 286 12.08 -10.63 -37.68
C LEU A 286 13.62 -10.48 -37.59
N PRO A 287 14.23 -9.63 -38.43
CA PRO A 287 15.68 -9.47 -38.49
C PRO A 287 16.35 -9.03 -37.18
N ASP A 288 15.61 -8.34 -36.30
CA ASP A 288 16.05 -7.88 -34.97
C ASP A 288 15.89 -8.95 -33.87
N ARG A 289 15.05 -9.97 -34.12
CA ARG A 289 14.83 -11.12 -33.21
C ARG A 289 15.58 -12.37 -33.62
N THR A 290 16.23 -12.34 -34.78
CA THR A 290 17.07 -13.42 -35.31
C THR A 290 18.53 -13.00 -35.36
N ALA A 291 19.43 -13.88 -34.96
CA ALA A 291 20.88 -13.69 -35.10
C ALA A 291 21.54 -15.04 -35.39
N THR A 292 22.77 -14.98 -35.90
CA THR A 292 23.63 -16.15 -36.06
C THR A 292 23.91 -16.74 -34.68
N CYS A 293 23.43 -17.96 -34.45
CA CYS A 293 23.65 -18.66 -33.18
C CYS A 293 25.12 -19.03 -33.04
N ILE A 294 25.76 -18.64 -31.93
CA ILE A 294 27.19 -18.95 -31.70
C ILE A 294 27.48 -20.46 -31.72
N ASP A 295 26.53 -21.31 -31.30
CA ASP A 295 26.76 -22.76 -31.26
C ASP A 295 26.52 -23.50 -32.58
N CYS A 296 25.58 -23.05 -33.41
CA CYS A 296 25.17 -23.81 -34.60
C CYS A 296 25.33 -23.04 -35.90
N GLY A 297 25.87 -21.83 -35.87
CA GLY A 297 26.12 -20.98 -37.04
C GLY A 297 24.87 -20.54 -37.82
N GLN A 298 23.68 -21.05 -37.49
CA GLN A 298 22.46 -20.73 -38.21
C GLN A 298 21.78 -19.48 -37.67
N ARG A 299 21.29 -18.63 -38.59
CA ARG A 299 20.49 -17.46 -38.25
C ARG A 299 19.09 -17.87 -37.80
N ARG A 300 18.80 -17.74 -36.51
CA ARG A 300 17.55 -18.20 -35.89
C ARG A 300 17.07 -17.24 -34.80
N TYR A 301 15.83 -17.42 -34.35
CA TYR A 301 15.28 -16.68 -33.20
C TYR A 301 16.19 -16.82 -31.98
N VAL A 302 16.61 -15.68 -31.43
CA VAL A 302 17.53 -15.63 -30.29
C VAL A 302 16.75 -15.87 -29.00
N ALA A 303 16.95 -17.03 -28.39
CA ALA A 303 16.24 -17.41 -27.17
C ALA A 303 16.94 -16.96 -25.89
N TRP A 304 18.25 -16.72 -25.96
CA TRP A 304 19.09 -16.25 -24.86
C TRP A 304 20.30 -15.49 -25.42
N ASN A 305 20.83 -14.53 -24.67
CA ASN A 305 22.10 -13.87 -25.00
C ASN A 305 23.00 -14.20 -23.82
N GLY A 306 23.98 -15.06 -24.09
CA GLY A 306 25.02 -15.38 -23.14
C GLY A 306 26.15 -14.36 -23.21
N PRO A 307 27.14 -14.48 -22.30
CA PRO A 307 28.34 -13.64 -22.32
C PRO A 307 29.05 -13.70 -23.67
N ASP A 308 29.08 -14.87 -24.33
CA ASP A 308 29.79 -15.07 -25.61
C ASP A 308 28.93 -14.78 -26.85
N GLY A 309 27.66 -14.40 -26.66
CA GLY A 309 26.79 -13.99 -27.77
C GLY A 309 25.41 -14.67 -27.83
N PRO A 310 24.67 -14.48 -28.94
CA PRO A 310 23.30 -14.92 -29.08
C PRO A 310 23.18 -16.43 -29.31
N VAL A 311 22.30 -17.08 -28.55
CA VAL A 311 22.03 -18.52 -28.64
C VAL A 311 20.58 -18.78 -29.04
N CYS A 312 20.35 -19.63 -30.03
CA CYS A 312 19.01 -19.97 -30.50
C CYS A 312 18.27 -20.91 -29.55
N SER A 313 16.95 -21.03 -29.69
CA SER A 313 16.14 -21.90 -28.81
C SER A 313 16.54 -23.37 -28.84
N LYS A 314 17.08 -23.88 -29.96
CA LYS A 314 17.55 -25.26 -30.07
C LYS A 314 18.88 -25.49 -29.37
N CYS A 315 19.80 -24.52 -29.36
CA CYS A 315 21.12 -24.67 -28.75
C CYS A 315 21.17 -24.22 -27.29
N ARG A 316 20.21 -23.38 -26.86
CA ARG A 316 20.08 -22.92 -25.47
C ARG A 316 20.13 -24.03 -24.41
N PRO A 317 19.60 -25.25 -24.63
CA PRO A 317 19.78 -26.35 -23.68
C PRO A 317 21.24 -26.71 -23.37
N LYS A 318 22.18 -26.55 -24.33
CA LYS A 318 23.61 -26.80 -24.11
C LYS A 318 24.21 -25.86 -23.05
N HIS A 319 23.78 -24.60 -23.08
CA HIS A 319 24.12 -23.55 -22.12
C HIS A 319 23.36 -23.63 -20.79
N ARG A 320 22.71 -24.76 -20.54
CA ARG A 320 22.00 -25.07 -19.30
C ARG A 320 22.39 -26.43 -18.77
N ILE A 321 23.43 -27.04 -19.31
CA ILE A 321 23.91 -28.31 -18.78
C ILE A 321 24.43 -28.04 -17.38
N ASP A 322 23.83 -28.74 -16.44
CA ASP A 322 24.24 -28.74 -15.05
C ASP A 322 23.97 -30.12 -14.47
N TYR A 323 24.56 -30.40 -13.33
CA TYR A 323 24.31 -31.62 -12.60
C TYR A 323 22.91 -31.58 -11.98
N CYS A 324 22.00 -32.45 -12.43
CA CYS A 324 20.66 -32.55 -11.86
C CYS A 324 20.71 -33.39 -10.58
N PRO A 325 20.46 -32.84 -9.36
CA PRO A 325 20.47 -33.63 -8.12
C PRO A 325 19.38 -34.70 -8.08
N GLY A 326 18.34 -34.57 -8.92
CA GLY A 326 17.21 -35.52 -8.95
C GLY A 326 17.49 -36.82 -9.71
N CYS A 327 18.30 -36.78 -10.77
CA CYS A 327 18.69 -37.99 -11.54
C CYS A 327 20.19 -38.23 -11.56
N GLN A 328 20.97 -37.36 -10.92
CA GLN A 328 22.43 -37.45 -10.79
C GLN A 328 23.15 -37.54 -12.14
N ARG A 329 22.59 -36.86 -13.16
CA ARG A 329 23.16 -36.82 -14.52
C ARG A 329 23.30 -35.37 -14.96
N GLN A 330 24.38 -35.09 -15.69
CA GLN A 330 24.54 -33.83 -16.40
C GLN A 330 23.51 -33.74 -17.51
N LYS A 331 22.59 -32.79 -17.38
CA LYS A 331 21.50 -32.57 -18.34
C LYS A 331 21.17 -31.08 -18.41
N PRO A 332 20.48 -30.63 -19.48
CA PRO A 332 19.88 -29.32 -19.50
C PRO A 332 18.92 -29.11 -18.32
N CYS A 333 19.33 -28.28 -17.36
CA CYS A 333 18.64 -28.01 -16.12
C CYS A 333 17.89 -26.67 -16.16
N LEU A 334 16.69 -26.66 -15.58
CA LEU A 334 16.07 -25.44 -15.08
C LEU A 334 16.93 -24.92 -13.94
N PHE A 335 17.26 -23.63 -13.95
CA PHE A 335 18.10 -22.96 -12.94
C PHE A 335 19.53 -23.51 -12.83
N ALA A 336 20.12 -23.94 -13.96
CA ALA A 336 21.54 -24.26 -14.06
C ALA A 336 22.44 -23.15 -13.46
N GLY A 337 23.51 -23.53 -12.76
CA GLY A 337 24.39 -22.67 -11.98
C GLY A 337 23.89 -22.39 -10.56
N THR A 338 22.88 -23.12 -10.08
CA THR A 338 22.35 -22.97 -8.72
C THR A 338 22.07 -24.34 -8.09
N SER A 339 22.01 -24.40 -6.76
CA SER A 339 21.61 -25.62 -6.03
C SER A 339 20.19 -26.11 -6.35
N ARG A 340 19.40 -25.34 -7.12
CA ARG A 340 18.06 -25.70 -7.60
C ARG A 340 18.05 -26.29 -9.02
N ALA A 341 19.22 -26.55 -9.61
CA ALA A 341 19.34 -27.15 -10.93
C ALA A 341 18.51 -28.44 -11.03
N ARG A 342 17.56 -28.51 -11.97
CA ARG A 342 16.71 -29.69 -12.18
C ARG A 342 16.48 -29.92 -13.66
N CYS A 343 16.76 -31.10 -14.19
CA CYS A 343 16.45 -31.42 -15.58
C CYS A 343 14.93 -31.38 -15.82
N HIS A 344 14.53 -31.17 -17.07
CA HIS A 344 13.11 -31.04 -17.44
C HIS A 344 12.30 -32.28 -17.05
N GLU A 345 12.84 -33.49 -17.25
CA GLU A 345 12.17 -34.73 -16.85
C GLU A 345 12.00 -34.83 -15.34
N CYS A 346 13.06 -34.58 -14.55
CA CYS A 346 12.97 -34.57 -13.09
C CYS A 346 12.03 -33.49 -12.56
N SER A 347 11.96 -32.33 -13.22
CA SER A 347 11.04 -31.25 -12.86
C SER A 347 9.57 -31.58 -13.15
N ARG A 348 9.32 -32.51 -14.08
CA ARG A 348 7.98 -32.92 -14.52
C ARG A 348 7.59 -34.31 -14.03
N ARG A 349 8.51 -35.03 -13.37
CA ARG A 349 8.28 -36.35 -12.81
C ARG A 349 7.06 -36.28 -11.90
N LYS A 350 6.07 -37.12 -12.21
CA LYS A 350 4.95 -37.33 -11.32
C LYS A 350 5.43 -38.29 -10.25
N GLU A 351 5.32 -37.85 -9.01
CA GLU A 351 5.62 -38.64 -7.83
C GLU A 351 4.28 -38.92 -7.13
N THR A 352 4.21 -40.05 -6.45
CA THR A 352 3.04 -40.40 -5.65
C THR A 352 2.95 -39.43 -4.48
N CYS A 353 1.85 -38.71 -4.37
CA CYS A 353 1.64 -37.77 -3.29
C CYS A 353 1.49 -38.53 -1.96
N ALA A 354 2.32 -38.21 -0.96
CA ALA A 354 2.28 -38.84 0.36
C ALA A 354 0.91 -38.72 1.06
N LEU A 355 0.11 -37.69 0.72
CA LEU A 355 -1.16 -37.41 1.40
C LEU A 355 -2.40 -37.95 0.69
N CYS A 356 -2.44 -37.87 -0.64
CA CYS A 356 -3.63 -38.29 -1.40
C CYS A 356 -3.39 -39.48 -2.31
N GLY A 357 -2.18 -40.05 -2.33
CA GLY A 357 -1.80 -41.16 -3.20
C GLY A 357 -1.77 -40.84 -4.70
N THR A 358 -2.30 -39.69 -5.13
CA THR A 358 -2.36 -39.35 -6.55
C THR A 358 -0.99 -39.02 -7.13
N GLN A 359 -0.75 -39.49 -8.35
CA GLN A 359 0.44 -39.16 -9.13
C GLN A 359 0.39 -37.71 -9.60
N GLY A 360 1.29 -36.87 -9.09
CA GLY A 360 1.34 -35.45 -9.40
C GLY A 360 2.73 -34.84 -9.27
N ARG A 361 2.89 -33.59 -9.71
CA ARG A 361 4.16 -32.87 -9.52
C ARG A 361 4.32 -32.49 -8.04
N ALA A 362 5.50 -32.75 -7.47
CA ALA A 362 5.85 -32.33 -6.12
C ALA A 362 5.86 -30.80 -6.03
N ALA A 363 5.11 -30.25 -5.07
CA ALA A 363 5.13 -28.84 -4.72
C ALA A 363 5.93 -28.57 -3.44
N THR A 364 5.84 -29.49 -2.48
CA THR A 364 6.68 -29.55 -1.27
C THR A 364 6.98 -31.03 -0.95
N ARG A 365 7.76 -31.31 0.10
CA ARG A 365 8.07 -32.66 0.58
C ARG A 365 7.78 -32.78 2.07
N ASN A 366 7.51 -33.99 2.55
CA ASN A 366 7.45 -34.27 3.99
C ASN A 366 8.87 -34.47 4.57
N ASP A 367 8.93 -34.69 5.87
CA ASP A 367 10.11 -35.06 6.66
C ASP A 367 10.87 -36.29 6.13
N GLN A 368 10.17 -37.23 5.51
CA GLN A 368 10.76 -38.41 4.87
C GLN A 368 11.20 -38.18 3.40
N GLY A 369 11.12 -36.93 2.91
CA GLY A 369 11.50 -36.58 1.54
C GLY A 369 10.51 -37.03 0.46
N ILE A 370 9.34 -37.55 0.82
CA ILE A 370 8.28 -37.99 -0.10
C ILE A 370 7.53 -36.76 -0.65
N ALA A 371 7.18 -36.78 -1.93
CA ALA A 371 6.52 -35.67 -2.60
C ALA A 371 5.10 -35.40 -2.07
N ILE A 372 4.76 -34.12 -1.90
CA ILE A 372 3.40 -33.64 -1.65
C ILE A 372 2.98 -32.78 -2.84
N CYS A 373 1.83 -33.10 -3.45
CA CYS A 373 1.33 -32.39 -4.63
C CYS A 373 0.86 -30.96 -4.30
N GLY A 374 0.82 -30.09 -5.31
CA GLY A 374 0.41 -28.69 -5.15
C GLY A 374 -0.97 -28.48 -4.52
N ARG A 375 -1.90 -29.42 -4.71
CA ARG A 375 -3.25 -29.38 -4.15
C ARG A 375 -3.24 -29.65 -2.64
N CYS A 376 -2.48 -30.69 -2.23
CA CYS A 376 -2.30 -31.07 -0.84
C CYS A 376 -1.46 -30.05 -0.05
N SER A 377 -0.38 -29.53 -0.64
CA SER A 377 0.49 -28.53 0.01
C SER A 377 -0.18 -27.17 0.29
N ARG A 378 -1.33 -26.90 -0.32
CA ARG A 378 -2.07 -25.63 -0.17
C ARG A 378 -3.40 -25.80 0.57
N LYS A 379 -3.69 -27.01 1.05
CA LYS A 379 -4.91 -27.27 1.81
C LYS A 379 -4.74 -26.64 3.21
N PRO A 380 -5.69 -25.81 3.66
CA PRO A 380 -5.69 -25.37 5.05
C PRO A 380 -6.00 -26.58 5.94
N GLU A 381 -5.14 -26.82 6.92
CA GLU A 381 -5.31 -27.86 7.93
C GLU A 381 -5.08 -27.23 9.31
N PRO A 382 -5.66 -27.80 10.39
CA PRO A 382 -5.35 -27.37 11.73
C PRO A 382 -3.85 -27.62 11.98
N CYS A 383 -3.11 -26.56 12.30
CA CYS A 383 -1.72 -26.70 12.70
C CYS A 383 -1.64 -27.50 14.00
N SER A 384 -0.77 -28.51 14.05
CA SER A 384 -0.62 -29.36 15.23
C SER A 384 -0.10 -28.62 16.48
N ASP A 385 0.60 -27.50 16.32
CA ASP A 385 1.07 -26.69 17.45
C ASP A 385 0.03 -25.65 17.90
N CYS A 386 -0.43 -24.80 16.98
CA CYS A 386 -1.28 -23.66 17.35
C CYS A 386 -2.78 -23.90 17.16
N GLY A 387 -3.20 -25.06 16.65
CA GLY A 387 -4.60 -25.42 16.36
C GLY A 387 -5.28 -24.62 15.24
N ARG A 388 -4.66 -23.53 14.76
CA ARG A 388 -5.26 -22.64 13.76
C ARG A 388 -5.27 -23.30 12.38
N HIS A 389 -6.41 -23.18 11.68
CA HIS A 389 -6.56 -23.61 10.30
C HIS A 389 -5.78 -22.69 9.36
N ARG A 390 -4.63 -23.16 8.87
CA ARG A 390 -3.73 -22.38 8.01
C ARG A 390 -3.12 -23.27 6.93
N ILE A 391 -2.50 -22.64 5.93
CA ILE A 391 -1.74 -23.35 4.91
C ILE A 391 -0.56 -24.06 5.59
N VAL A 392 -0.45 -25.36 5.38
CA VAL A 392 0.66 -26.18 5.86
C VAL A 392 1.90 -25.87 5.03
N VAL A 393 2.94 -25.33 5.67
CA VAL A 393 4.22 -25.02 4.98
C VAL A 393 5.28 -26.10 5.21
N GLY A 394 5.09 -26.94 6.23
CA GLY A 394 5.93 -28.11 6.48
C GLY A 394 5.25 -29.11 7.43
N ARG A 395 5.84 -30.31 7.53
CA ARG A 395 5.34 -31.38 8.40
C ARG A 395 6.49 -32.00 9.19
N ALA A 396 6.28 -32.18 10.49
CA ALA A 396 7.20 -32.90 11.38
C ALA A 396 6.54 -34.21 11.80
N GLN A 397 7.14 -35.37 11.49
CA GLN A 397 6.57 -36.69 11.79
C GLN A 397 5.14 -36.86 11.26
N GLY A 398 4.89 -36.37 10.05
CA GLY A 398 3.56 -36.33 9.44
C GLY A 398 2.59 -35.26 9.97
N LYS A 399 2.89 -34.56 11.07
CA LYS A 399 2.03 -33.54 11.69
C LYS A 399 2.08 -32.20 10.93
N PRO A 400 0.95 -31.57 10.57
CA PRO A 400 0.91 -30.30 9.81
C PRO A 400 1.34 -29.07 10.63
N LEU A 401 2.29 -28.30 10.09
CA LEU A 401 2.76 -27.05 10.70
C LEU A 401 2.50 -25.85 9.78
N CYS A 402 1.95 -24.78 10.36
CA CYS A 402 1.66 -23.55 9.63
C CYS A 402 2.91 -22.68 9.41
N ASP A 403 2.77 -21.64 8.59
CA ASP A 403 3.79 -20.62 8.31
C ASP A 403 4.42 -19.96 9.54
N TYR A 404 3.73 -19.99 10.68
CA TYR A 404 4.18 -19.44 11.96
C TYR A 404 4.85 -20.46 12.89
N CYS A 405 4.41 -21.72 12.85
CA CYS A 405 4.88 -22.77 13.74
C CYS A 405 6.04 -23.55 13.13
N TYR A 406 6.00 -23.80 11.82
CA TYR A 406 7.07 -24.51 11.13
C TYR A 406 8.45 -23.88 11.32
N PRO A 407 8.65 -22.55 11.23
CA PRO A 407 9.98 -21.96 11.46
C PRO A 407 10.52 -22.11 12.90
N LYS A 408 9.67 -22.52 13.86
CA LYS A 408 10.01 -22.73 15.26
C LYS A 408 10.21 -24.22 15.59
N ASP A 409 9.79 -25.11 14.72
CA ASP A 409 9.90 -26.54 14.91
C ASP A 409 11.34 -27.00 14.61
N PRO A 410 11.94 -27.89 15.43
CA PRO A 410 13.29 -28.41 15.23
C PRO A 410 13.56 -28.97 13.82
N VAL A 411 12.55 -29.52 13.14
CA VAL A 411 12.70 -30.04 11.77
C VAL A 411 13.07 -28.95 10.74
N SER A 412 12.85 -27.68 11.08
CA SER A 412 13.21 -26.54 10.24
C SER A 412 14.64 -26.03 10.47
N PHE A 413 15.33 -26.55 11.48
CA PHE A 413 16.69 -26.14 11.86
C PHE A 413 17.70 -27.04 11.14
N ARG A 414 18.79 -26.43 10.69
CA ARG A 414 19.88 -27.10 9.98
C ARG A 414 21.20 -26.48 10.42
N ASP A 415 22.28 -27.24 10.31
CA ASP A 415 23.61 -26.74 10.63
C ASP A 415 24.10 -25.78 9.55
N CYS A 416 24.60 -24.63 9.98
CA CYS A 416 25.23 -23.66 9.11
C CYS A 416 26.47 -24.23 8.45
N GLY A 417 26.55 -24.13 7.12
CA GLY A 417 27.72 -24.61 6.36
C GLY A 417 29.04 -23.87 6.65
N ARG A 418 29.00 -22.71 7.36
CA ARG A 418 30.20 -21.93 7.71
C ARG A 418 30.58 -22.06 9.18
N CYS A 419 29.65 -21.81 10.10
CA CYS A 419 29.94 -21.75 11.54
C CYS A 419 29.42 -22.95 12.34
N GLY A 420 28.74 -23.91 11.69
CA GLY A 420 28.18 -25.10 12.35
C GLY A 420 27.00 -24.83 13.29
N ARG A 421 26.55 -23.57 13.43
CA ARG A 421 25.41 -23.25 14.30
C ARG A 421 24.12 -23.90 13.79
N HIS A 422 23.40 -24.58 14.69
CA HIS A 422 22.12 -25.21 14.40
C HIS A 422 20.98 -24.19 14.52
N GLU A 423 20.49 -23.68 13.39
CA GLU A 423 19.40 -22.69 13.36
C GLU A 423 18.56 -22.75 12.08
N ASN A 424 17.53 -21.91 11.98
CA ASN A 424 16.71 -21.81 10.78
C ASN A 424 17.42 -21.00 9.68
N LEU A 425 18.05 -21.70 8.74
CA LEU A 425 18.84 -21.12 7.64
C LEU A 425 17.95 -20.41 6.60
N GLN A 426 18.21 -19.12 6.35
CA GLN A 426 17.37 -18.26 5.50
C GLN A 426 17.83 -18.21 4.03
N VAL A 427 19.15 -18.29 3.77
CA VAL A 427 19.77 -18.11 2.44
C VAL A 427 20.99 -19.02 2.33
N ALA A 428 21.11 -19.77 1.22
CA ALA A 428 22.34 -20.48 0.81
C ALA A 428 23.07 -21.27 1.91
N ASP A 429 22.32 -21.96 2.79
CA ASP A 429 22.84 -22.77 3.91
C ASP A 429 23.71 -22.00 4.94
N LEU A 430 23.53 -20.67 5.01
CA LEU A 430 24.12 -19.81 6.05
C LEU A 430 23.11 -19.47 7.15
N CYS A 431 23.64 -19.35 8.36
CA CYS A 431 22.93 -18.91 9.54
C CYS A 431 22.67 -17.40 9.51
N GLN A 432 21.77 -16.88 10.34
CA GLN A 432 21.42 -15.45 10.29
C GLN A 432 22.61 -14.55 10.66
N HIS A 433 23.52 -15.02 11.51
CA HIS A 433 24.73 -14.29 11.89
C HIS A 433 25.70 -14.20 10.72
N CYS A 434 26.15 -15.33 10.16
CA CYS A 434 27.07 -15.33 9.02
C CYS A 434 26.52 -14.59 7.81
N ALA A 435 25.21 -14.69 7.56
CA ALA A 435 24.57 -13.95 6.48
C ALA A 435 24.55 -12.43 6.75
N ALA A 436 24.38 -12.01 8.00
CA ALA A 436 24.45 -10.59 8.38
C ALA A 436 25.88 -10.06 8.31
N ASP A 437 26.87 -10.84 8.72
CA ASP A 437 28.30 -10.50 8.61
C ASP A 437 28.70 -10.29 7.13
N ASP A 438 28.30 -11.22 6.25
CA ASP A 438 28.53 -11.10 4.80
C ASP A 438 27.88 -9.85 4.19
N GLU A 439 26.73 -9.44 4.74
CA GLU A 439 26.04 -8.25 4.28
C GLU A 439 26.68 -6.96 4.81
N LEU A 440 27.14 -6.96 6.05
CA LEU A 440 27.85 -5.84 6.66
C LEU A 440 29.20 -5.62 5.98
N GLU A 441 29.97 -6.68 5.73
CA GLU A 441 31.24 -6.60 5.01
C GLU A 441 31.05 -6.09 3.58
N ARG A 442 29.97 -6.48 2.90
CA ARG A 442 29.64 -5.95 1.58
C ARG A 442 29.23 -4.48 1.61
N LEU A 443 28.60 -4.03 2.69
CA LEU A 443 28.11 -2.67 2.81
C LEU A 443 29.21 -1.68 3.20
N VAL A 444 30.05 -2.07 4.16
CA VAL A 444 31.14 -1.28 4.72
C VAL A 444 32.37 -2.17 4.81
N PRO A 445 33.07 -2.45 3.69
CA PRO A 445 34.31 -3.22 3.73
C PRO A 445 35.39 -2.47 4.53
N LEU A 446 36.42 -3.19 5.00
CA LEU A 446 37.49 -2.60 5.82
C LEU A 446 38.11 -1.33 5.21
N GLU A 447 38.35 -1.32 3.90
CA GLU A 447 38.88 -0.15 3.18
C GLU A 447 37.92 1.05 3.22
N ALA A 448 36.61 0.81 3.11
CA ALA A 448 35.62 1.87 3.19
C ALA A 448 35.54 2.44 4.61
N ARG A 449 35.68 1.60 5.65
CA ARG A 449 35.70 2.03 7.06
C ARG A 449 36.88 2.98 7.34
N ALA A 450 38.06 2.67 6.79
CA ALA A 450 39.25 3.50 6.93
C ALA A 450 39.11 4.86 6.23
N ASN A 451 38.43 4.91 5.09
CA ASN A 451 38.40 6.09 4.21
C ASN A 451 37.11 6.94 4.34
N SER A 452 36.08 6.46 5.02
CA SER A 452 34.78 7.13 5.12
C SER A 452 34.28 7.16 6.57
N PRO A 453 34.18 8.34 7.20
CA PRO A 453 33.59 8.48 8.54
C PRO A 453 32.16 7.92 8.61
N VAL A 454 31.44 7.98 7.49
CA VAL A 454 30.09 7.41 7.36
C VAL A 454 30.15 5.88 7.47
N ALA A 455 31.09 5.23 6.78
CA ALA A 455 31.24 3.78 6.83
C ALA A 455 31.65 3.29 8.22
N GLN A 456 32.58 3.98 8.87
CA GLN A 456 32.99 3.66 10.24
C GLN A 456 31.82 3.77 11.22
N ALA A 457 31.08 4.89 11.21
CA ALA A 457 29.95 5.08 12.11
C ALA A 457 28.82 4.05 11.89
N ILE A 458 28.60 3.62 10.64
CA ILE A 458 27.64 2.54 10.33
C ILE A 458 28.11 1.22 10.90
N HIS A 459 29.41 0.91 10.78
CA HIS A 459 29.98 -0.30 11.36
C HIS A 459 29.79 -0.31 12.88
N ASP A 460 30.11 0.79 13.56
CA ASP A 460 29.97 0.94 15.01
C ASP A 460 28.51 0.76 15.45
N LEU A 461 27.56 1.38 14.74
CA LEU A 461 26.11 1.21 15.00
C LEU A 461 25.62 -0.24 14.80
N CYS A 462 26.33 -1.04 14.00
CA CYS A 462 25.96 -2.42 13.72
C CYS A 462 26.57 -3.44 14.70
N GLN A 463 27.53 -3.05 15.55
CA GLN A 463 28.20 -3.99 16.46
C GLN A 463 27.23 -4.68 17.42
N ASP A 464 26.26 -3.93 17.95
CA ASP A 464 25.21 -4.46 18.85
C ASP A 464 23.90 -4.82 18.12
N ALA A 465 23.90 -4.75 16.79
CA ALA A 465 22.70 -4.99 16.00
C ALA A 465 22.36 -6.49 15.96
N LYS A 466 21.09 -6.81 16.17
CA LYS A 466 20.58 -8.15 15.92
C LYS A 466 20.75 -8.50 14.43
N PRO A 467 21.23 -9.71 14.08
CA PRO A 467 21.48 -10.09 12.68
C PRO A 467 20.25 -9.93 11.77
N GLN A 468 19.05 -10.17 12.30
CA GLN A 468 17.80 -10.01 11.53
C GLN A 468 17.57 -8.56 11.10
N SER A 469 18.00 -7.59 11.91
CA SER A 469 17.85 -6.18 11.61
C SER A 469 18.77 -5.75 10.46
N ILE A 470 20.03 -6.22 10.45
CA ILE A 470 20.98 -6.00 9.35
C ILE A 470 20.42 -6.60 8.05
N LEU A 471 19.97 -7.86 8.08
CA LEU A 471 19.39 -8.54 6.92
C LEU A 471 18.09 -7.87 6.41
N ALA A 472 17.28 -7.32 7.32
CA ALA A 472 16.09 -6.55 6.96
C ALA A 472 16.48 -5.19 6.33
N ALA A 473 17.49 -4.52 6.87
CA ALA A 473 18.03 -3.27 6.35
C ALA A 473 18.53 -3.43 4.92
N ALA A 474 19.27 -4.50 4.64
CA ALA A 474 19.82 -4.80 3.31
C ALA A 474 18.79 -4.90 2.19
N ARG A 475 17.55 -5.29 2.53
CA ARG A 475 16.42 -5.37 1.58
C ARG A 475 15.69 -4.04 1.41
N ASN A 476 16.06 -3.02 2.17
CA ASN A 476 15.44 -1.71 2.14
C ASN A 476 15.87 -0.93 0.89
N SER A 477 14.91 -0.25 0.25
CA SER A 477 15.21 0.59 -0.92
C SER A 477 16.22 1.72 -0.63
N SER A 478 16.37 2.09 0.64
CA SER A 478 17.28 3.17 1.07
C SER A 478 18.77 2.77 1.01
N MET A 479 19.08 1.48 0.85
CA MET A 479 20.46 0.98 0.82
C MET A 479 21.25 1.47 -0.40
N GLY A 480 20.59 1.70 -1.53
CA GLY A 480 21.25 2.26 -2.72
C GLY A 480 21.79 3.67 -2.46
N LEU A 481 21.01 4.52 -1.78
CA LEU A 481 21.44 5.86 -1.38
C LEU A 481 22.58 5.78 -0.36
N LEU A 482 22.47 4.90 0.64
CA LEU A 482 23.51 4.73 1.65
C LEU A 482 24.86 4.35 1.02
N ARG A 483 24.87 3.40 0.08
CA ARG A 483 26.08 3.03 -0.67
C ARG A 483 26.68 4.21 -1.44
N SER A 484 25.85 4.97 -2.17
CA SER A 484 26.35 6.15 -2.89
C SER A 484 26.98 7.21 -1.97
N ILE A 485 26.52 7.34 -0.73
CA ILE A 485 27.10 8.25 0.27
C ILE A 485 28.44 7.68 0.77
N ILE A 486 28.49 6.40 1.11
CA ILE A 486 29.73 5.73 1.52
C ILE A 486 30.80 5.87 0.44
N ASP A 487 30.45 5.58 -0.82
CA ASP A 487 31.34 5.67 -1.98
C ASP A 487 31.84 7.10 -2.22
N SER A 488 31.03 8.12 -1.90
CA SER A 488 31.42 9.53 -2.07
C SER A 488 32.48 10.00 -1.07
N GLN A 489 32.70 9.25 0.02
CA GLN A 489 33.65 9.57 1.12
C GLN A 489 33.41 10.93 1.82
N ILE A 490 32.30 11.61 1.53
CA ILE A 490 31.97 12.93 2.08
C ILE A 490 30.79 12.78 3.04
N ILE A 491 30.86 13.46 4.19
CA ILE A 491 29.72 13.56 5.11
C ILE A 491 28.61 14.38 4.42
N PRO A 492 27.44 13.79 4.14
CA PRO A 492 26.41 14.48 3.38
C PRO A 492 25.74 15.56 4.23
N THR A 493 25.35 16.67 3.59
CA THR A 493 24.51 17.68 4.24
C THR A 493 23.03 17.28 4.20
N HIS A 494 22.22 17.98 4.99
CA HIS A 494 20.78 17.83 4.92
C HIS A 494 20.20 18.22 3.55
N GLU A 495 20.77 19.23 2.90
CA GLU A 495 20.42 19.72 1.57
C GLU A 495 20.75 18.67 0.50
N PHE A 496 21.89 17.99 0.61
CA PHE A 496 22.24 16.88 -0.28
C PHE A 496 21.13 15.80 -0.27
N LEU A 497 20.68 15.41 0.93
CA LEU A 497 19.61 14.42 1.10
C LEU A 497 18.22 14.93 0.67
N ASP A 498 18.02 16.24 0.51
CA ASP A 498 16.78 16.78 -0.05
C ASP A 498 16.74 16.72 -1.57
N HIS A 499 17.89 16.93 -2.21
CA HIS A 499 18.03 16.80 -3.65
C HIS A 499 18.09 15.33 -4.10
N ALA A 500 18.62 14.44 -3.26
CA ALA A 500 18.71 13.00 -3.56
C ALA A 500 17.34 12.31 -3.73
N GLY A 501 16.25 12.86 -3.20
CA GLY A 501 14.91 12.31 -3.45
C GLY A 501 13.80 12.75 -2.50
N ALA A 502 12.65 12.09 -2.61
CA ALA A 502 11.51 12.32 -1.72
C ALA A 502 11.81 11.86 -0.28
N ASP A 503 11.13 12.46 0.72
CA ASP A 503 11.31 12.10 2.16
C ASP A 503 11.17 10.59 2.39
N GLN A 504 10.26 9.91 1.69
CA GLN A 504 10.09 8.47 1.83
C GLN A 504 11.34 7.66 1.42
N ALA A 505 12.12 8.15 0.46
CA ALA A 505 13.35 7.51 0.00
C ALA A 505 14.56 7.87 0.89
N THR A 506 14.60 9.07 1.47
CA THR A 506 15.78 9.58 2.19
C THR A 506 15.67 9.58 3.70
N ARG A 507 14.46 9.42 4.28
CA ARG A 507 14.21 9.51 5.74
C ARG A 507 14.98 8.49 6.57
N ALA A 508 15.17 7.26 6.06
CA ALA A 508 15.85 6.20 6.80
C ALA A 508 17.34 6.49 6.92
N VAL A 509 17.98 6.85 5.81
CA VAL A 509 19.39 7.28 5.77
C VAL A 509 19.59 8.55 6.58
N ARG A 510 18.70 9.54 6.47
CA ARG A 510 18.80 10.77 7.29
C ARG A 510 18.72 10.47 8.78
N SER A 511 17.79 9.60 9.21
CA SER A 511 17.65 9.22 10.63
C SER A 511 18.92 8.53 11.10
N LEU A 512 19.43 7.57 10.32
CA LEU A 512 20.68 6.87 10.60
C LEU A 512 21.86 7.83 10.79
N LEU A 513 22.03 8.81 9.90
CA LEU A 513 23.14 9.76 9.98
C LEU A 513 23.01 10.71 11.19
N ILE A 514 21.78 11.01 11.63
CA ILE A 514 21.55 11.77 12.87
C ILE A 514 21.87 10.89 14.09
N ASP A 515 21.41 9.64 14.10
CA ASP A 515 21.72 8.68 15.17
C ASP A 515 23.24 8.43 15.28
N ALA A 516 23.95 8.43 14.15
CA ALA A 516 25.40 8.32 14.05
C ALA A 516 26.16 9.61 14.46
N GLY A 517 25.47 10.70 14.76
CA GLY A 517 26.09 12.00 15.07
C GLY A 517 26.72 12.73 13.88
N LEU A 518 26.54 12.22 12.65
CA LEU A 518 27.10 12.79 11.41
C LEU A 518 26.24 13.92 10.82
N LEU A 519 24.99 14.03 11.25
CA LEU A 519 24.09 15.12 10.89
C LEU A 519 23.40 15.68 12.14
N PRO A 520 23.30 17.01 12.28
CA PRO A 520 22.50 17.60 13.36
C PRO A 520 21.02 17.25 13.17
N TYR A 521 20.26 17.32 14.25
CA TYR A 521 18.81 17.19 14.14
C TYR A 521 18.19 18.37 13.39
N ARG A 522 17.26 18.09 12.47
CA ARG A 522 16.42 19.08 11.78
C ARG A 522 15.01 18.55 11.57
N ASP A 523 14.00 19.37 11.82
CA ASP A 523 12.63 19.04 11.44
C ASP A 523 12.46 19.08 9.90
N ASN A 524 12.59 17.91 9.28
CA ASN A 524 12.53 17.74 7.84
C ASN A 524 11.15 18.07 7.25
N ASN A 525 10.07 17.88 8.00
CA ASN A 525 8.72 18.19 7.50
C ASN A 525 8.53 19.71 7.38
N LEU A 526 9.06 20.47 8.35
CA LEU A 526 9.05 21.93 8.30
C LEU A 526 9.96 22.45 7.19
N ALA A 527 11.22 22.00 7.12
CA ALA A 527 12.17 22.41 6.08
C ALA A 527 11.61 22.21 4.66
N ARG A 528 11.07 21.02 4.38
CA ARG A 528 10.44 20.71 3.08
C ARG A 528 9.12 21.44 2.84
N PHE A 529 8.45 21.91 3.88
CA PHE A 529 7.26 22.75 3.73
C PHE A 529 7.65 24.18 3.33
N GLU A 530 8.70 24.74 3.93
CA GLU A 530 9.26 26.05 3.57
C GLU A 530 9.80 26.08 2.13
N GLU A 531 10.55 25.05 1.74
CA GLU A 531 11.05 24.88 0.37
C GLU A 531 9.88 24.73 -0.63
N TRP A 532 8.87 23.94 -0.26
CA TRP A 532 7.66 23.77 -1.08
C TRP A 532 6.91 25.09 -1.27
N ILE A 533 6.77 25.93 -0.23
CA ILE A 533 6.15 27.27 -0.35
C ILE A 533 6.91 28.10 -1.38
N THR A 534 8.24 28.17 -1.25
CA THR A 534 9.11 28.99 -2.11
C THR A 534 9.00 28.58 -3.57
N ARG A 535 9.13 27.29 -3.86
CA ARG A 535 8.98 26.74 -5.22
C ARG A 535 7.55 26.88 -5.76
N THR A 536 6.54 26.69 -4.93
CA THR A 536 5.14 26.76 -5.36
C THR A 536 4.72 28.18 -5.69
N ALA A 537 5.23 29.17 -4.95
CA ALA A 537 4.97 30.59 -5.20
C ALA A 537 5.46 31.06 -6.59
N GLN A 538 6.50 30.42 -7.15
CA GLN A 538 6.99 30.75 -8.50
C GLN A 538 5.96 30.50 -9.62
N ARG A 539 4.91 29.72 -9.34
CA ARG A 539 3.82 29.48 -10.31
C ARG A 539 2.82 30.63 -10.40
N ILE A 540 2.90 31.62 -9.51
CA ILE A 540 2.06 32.81 -9.52
C ILE A 540 2.79 33.87 -10.35
N THR A 541 2.21 34.25 -11.48
CA THR A 541 2.83 35.17 -12.45
C THR A 541 2.82 36.61 -11.96
N ASP A 542 1.74 37.04 -11.30
CA ASP A 542 1.60 38.38 -10.74
C ASP A 542 2.54 38.56 -9.52
N PRO A 543 3.49 39.51 -9.55
CA PRO A 543 4.45 39.72 -8.47
C PRO A 543 3.80 40.13 -7.14
N GLN A 544 2.74 40.94 -7.16
CA GLN A 544 2.04 41.39 -5.96
C GLN A 544 1.26 40.25 -5.32
N GLN A 545 0.57 39.44 -6.12
CA GLN A 545 -0.14 38.24 -5.64
C GLN A 545 0.84 37.19 -5.10
N ARG A 546 1.98 37.01 -5.77
CA ARG A 546 3.07 36.13 -5.31
C ARG A 546 3.62 36.59 -3.96
N ALA A 547 3.87 37.88 -3.80
CA ALA A 547 4.32 38.45 -2.52
C ALA A 547 3.27 38.24 -1.42
N ALA A 548 1.99 38.48 -1.71
CA ALA A 548 0.90 38.27 -0.76
C ALA A 548 0.77 36.79 -0.33
N PHE A 549 0.88 35.85 -1.27
CA PHE A 549 0.88 34.41 -0.99
C PHE A 549 2.04 34.00 -0.08
N VAL A 550 3.27 34.45 -0.39
CA VAL A 550 4.46 34.12 0.42
C VAL A 550 4.37 34.73 1.81
N GLN A 551 3.95 36.00 1.92
CA GLN A 551 3.73 36.65 3.21
C GLN A 551 2.70 35.89 4.04
N PHE A 552 1.53 35.60 3.49
CA PHE A 552 0.51 34.82 4.20
C PHE A 552 1.05 33.46 4.68
N ALA A 553 1.68 32.71 3.78
CA ALA A 553 2.21 31.38 4.10
C ALA A 553 3.28 31.44 5.20
N ARG A 554 4.17 32.45 5.17
CA ARG A 554 5.22 32.64 6.19
C ARG A 554 4.66 33.11 7.53
N TRP A 555 3.89 34.21 7.52
CA TRP A 555 3.39 34.87 8.73
C TRP A 555 2.39 34.01 9.49
N ARG A 556 1.55 33.25 8.78
CA ARG A 556 0.60 32.33 9.40
C ARG A 556 1.22 30.96 9.62
N HIS A 557 1.47 30.22 8.54
CA HIS A 557 1.78 28.80 8.68
C HIS A 557 3.21 28.56 9.19
N VAL A 558 4.22 29.15 8.57
CA VAL A 558 5.62 28.89 8.99
C VAL A 558 5.86 29.38 10.42
N ARG A 559 5.40 30.60 10.76
CA ARG A 559 5.48 31.12 12.12
C ARG A 559 4.76 30.24 13.15
N GLU A 560 3.54 29.79 12.86
CA GLU A 560 2.79 28.87 13.74
C GLU A 560 3.54 27.54 13.92
N LEU A 561 4.12 27.00 12.84
CA LEU A 561 4.82 25.72 12.87
C LEU A 561 6.16 25.81 13.62
N ARG A 562 6.93 26.90 13.45
CA ARG A 562 8.20 27.14 14.16
C ARG A 562 8.03 27.31 15.68
N LYS A 563 6.86 27.78 16.13
CA LYS A 563 6.54 27.91 17.56
C LYS A 563 6.25 26.56 18.25
N ARG A 564 6.09 25.48 17.49
CA ARG A 564 5.77 24.17 18.08
C ARG A 564 7.01 23.60 18.76
N LYS A 565 6.81 23.07 19.97
CA LYS A 565 7.84 22.31 20.71
C LYS A 565 8.05 20.89 20.16
N SER A 566 7.10 20.40 19.37
CA SER A 566 7.13 19.07 18.77
C SER A 566 7.34 19.16 17.27
N PRO A 567 8.07 18.20 16.67
CA PRO A 567 8.32 18.12 15.24
C PRO A 567 7.01 18.16 14.45
N VAL A 568 7.04 18.83 13.32
CA VAL A 568 5.87 18.99 12.47
C VAL A 568 5.48 17.66 11.86
N HIS A 569 4.22 17.27 12.00
CA HIS A 569 3.66 16.07 11.39
C HIS A 569 3.41 16.25 9.89
N SER A 570 3.62 15.19 9.11
CA SER A 570 3.38 15.20 7.66
C SER A 570 1.91 15.44 7.28
N SER A 571 0.96 15.02 8.12
CA SER A 571 -0.46 15.27 7.96
C SER A 571 -0.80 16.76 8.09
N LEU A 572 -0.14 17.46 9.01
CA LEU A 572 -0.32 18.89 9.24
C LEU A 572 0.19 19.69 8.04
N THR A 573 1.40 19.41 7.55
CA THR A 573 1.92 20.07 6.34
C THR A 573 1.06 19.74 5.12
N THR A 574 0.52 18.53 5.02
CA THR A 574 -0.40 18.15 3.95
C THR A 574 -1.68 18.99 3.99
N SER A 575 -2.25 19.21 5.19
CA SER A 575 -3.43 20.07 5.37
C SER A 575 -3.13 21.53 5.00
N ARG A 576 -1.98 22.08 5.44
CA ARG A 576 -1.55 23.45 5.09
C ARG A 576 -1.26 23.61 3.59
N ARG A 577 -0.65 22.61 2.97
CA ARG A 577 -0.48 22.56 1.49
C ARG A 577 -1.83 22.58 0.78
N ARG A 578 -2.85 21.90 1.31
CA ARG A 578 -4.21 21.93 0.72
C ARG A 578 -4.85 23.32 0.83
N GLU A 579 -4.73 23.98 1.99
CA GLU A 579 -5.17 25.37 2.18
C GLU A 579 -4.49 26.31 1.17
N LEU A 580 -3.15 26.26 1.08
CA LEU A 580 -2.38 27.10 0.17
C LEU A 580 -2.67 26.81 -1.32
N ARG A 581 -2.92 25.56 -1.70
CA ARG A 581 -3.36 25.24 -3.07
C ARG A 581 -4.72 25.84 -3.40
N LEU A 582 -5.65 25.88 -2.46
CA LEU A 582 -6.96 26.53 -2.67
C LEU A 582 -6.81 28.05 -2.79
N VAL A 583 -5.86 28.66 -2.07
CA VAL A 583 -5.50 30.07 -2.26
C VAL A 583 -4.96 30.30 -3.68
N MET A 584 -4.05 29.45 -4.16
CA MET A 584 -3.57 29.57 -5.55
C MET A 584 -4.68 29.38 -6.58
N GLU A 585 -5.61 28.45 -6.33
CA GLU A 585 -6.77 28.22 -7.20
C GLU A 585 -7.68 29.46 -7.27
N LEU A 586 -7.87 30.16 -6.14
CA LEU A 586 -8.58 31.45 -6.11
C LEU A 586 -7.83 32.54 -6.89
N LEU A 587 -6.52 32.68 -6.69
CA LEU A 587 -5.70 33.68 -7.39
C LEU A 587 -5.67 33.43 -8.90
N ALA A 588 -5.52 32.17 -9.33
CA ALA A 588 -5.58 31.79 -10.73
C ALA A 588 -6.97 32.05 -11.35
N TRP A 589 -8.05 31.80 -10.59
CA TRP A 589 -9.41 32.11 -11.04
C TRP A 589 -9.61 33.62 -11.21
N LEU A 590 -9.14 34.44 -10.26
CA LEU A 590 -9.18 35.90 -10.38
C LEU A 590 -8.47 36.40 -11.63
N GLN A 591 -7.27 35.86 -11.90
CA GLN A 591 -6.52 36.17 -13.12
C GLN A 591 -7.31 35.80 -14.39
N GLN A 592 -7.97 34.64 -14.42
CA GLN A 592 -8.81 34.24 -15.56
C GLN A 592 -10.02 35.14 -15.78
N GLN A 593 -10.54 35.76 -14.72
CA GLN A 593 -11.64 36.72 -14.80
C GLN A 593 -11.18 38.16 -15.05
N ASN A 594 -9.87 38.39 -15.27
CA ASN A 594 -9.24 39.71 -15.35
C ASN A 594 -9.61 40.61 -14.15
N ARG A 595 -9.65 40.03 -12.95
CA ARG A 595 -9.94 40.73 -11.69
C ARG A 595 -8.74 40.77 -10.77
N ALA A 596 -8.52 41.90 -10.12
CA ALA A 596 -7.54 42.04 -9.06
C ALA A 596 -8.10 41.59 -7.71
N LEU A 597 -7.23 41.13 -6.80
CA LEU A 597 -7.64 40.70 -5.46
C LEU A 597 -8.40 41.80 -4.68
N VAL A 598 -8.00 43.07 -4.87
CA VAL A 598 -8.65 44.23 -4.26
C VAL A 598 -10.09 44.44 -4.73
N SER A 599 -10.42 43.98 -5.93
CA SER A 599 -11.74 44.10 -6.56
C SER A 599 -12.66 42.91 -6.31
N LEU A 600 -12.21 41.90 -5.55
CA LEU A 600 -13.00 40.71 -5.24
C LEU A 600 -14.26 41.10 -4.45
N THR A 601 -15.42 40.67 -4.94
CA THR A 601 -16.73 40.90 -4.31
C THR A 601 -17.28 39.63 -3.64
N GLN A 602 -18.32 39.78 -2.81
CA GLN A 602 -19.03 38.64 -2.21
C GLN A 602 -19.63 37.73 -3.29
N SER A 603 -20.24 38.31 -4.33
CA SER A 603 -20.83 37.56 -5.45
C SER A 603 -19.78 36.77 -6.24
N ASP A 604 -18.58 37.33 -6.42
CA ASP A 604 -17.46 36.62 -7.05
C ASP A 604 -17.02 35.42 -6.20
N MET A 605 -16.94 35.60 -4.88
CA MET A 605 -16.59 34.52 -3.94
C MET A 605 -17.64 33.42 -3.95
N ASP A 606 -18.93 33.75 -3.96
CA ASP A 606 -20.01 32.77 -3.96
C ASP A 606 -20.06 31.99 -5.28
N ARG A 607 -19.87 32.66 -6.41
CA ARG A 607 -19.72 32.01 -7.73
C ARG A 607 -18.51 31.07 -7.75
N TRP A 608 -17.37 31.52 -7.25
CA TRP A 608 -16.20 30.67 -7.13
C TRP A 608 -16.45 29.50 -6.18
N ARG A 609 -17.20 29.64 -5.08
CA ARG A 609 -17.49 28.50 -4.19
C ARG A 609 -18.49 27.51 -4.77
N ALA A 610 -19.52 27.99 -5.48
CA ALA A 610 -20.56 27.15 -6.07
C ALA A 610 -20.00 26.15 -7.09
N ASN A 611 -19.02 26.58 -7.90
CA ASN A 611 -18.47 25.78 -8.99
C ASN A 611 -17.29 24.88 -8.58
N GLY A 612 -17.25 24.38 -7.34
CA GLY A 612 -16.19 23.44 -6.96
C GLY A 612 -16.27 22.87 -5.56
N SER A 613 -15.11 22.49 -5.02
CA SER A 613 -15.09 21.60 -3.86
C SER A 613 -15.62 22.28 -2.60
N ALA A 614 -16.35 21.52 -1.76
CA ALA A 614 -16.80 21.98 -0.45
C ALA A 614 -15.64 22.47 0.45
N GLU A 615 -14.39 22.11 0.16
CA GLU A 615 -13.21 22.58 0.88
C GLU A 615 -12.81 24.03 0.55
N ARG A 616 -13.40 24.67 -0.46
CA ARG A 616 -13.09 26.07 -0.85
C ARG A 616 -13.29 27.07 0.31
N HIS A 617 -14.09 26.74 1.34
CA HIS A 617 -14.19 27.54 2.57
C HIS A 617 -12.85 27.72 3.31
N ARG A 618 -11.84 26.87 3.08
CA ARG A 618 -10.53 26.93 3.73
C ARG A 618 -9.72 28.17 3.35
N VAL A 619 -10.11 28.95 2.33
CA VAL A 619 -9.44 30.22 1.99
C VAL A 619 -9.79 31.36 2.94
N LYS A 620 -10.78 31.18 3.83
CA LYS A 620 -11.21 32.19 4.79
C LYS A 620 -10.06 32.85 5.57
N PRO A 621 -9.06 32.12 6.11
CA PRO A 621 -7.95 32.76 6.83
C PRO A 621 -7.07 33.64 5.93
N PHE A 622 -6.92 33.27 4.66
CA PHE A 622 -6.19 34.09 3.69
C PHE A 622 -6.94 35.40 3.40
N LEU A 623 -8.25 35.35 3.19
CA LEU A 623 -9.06 36.55 2.96
C LEU A 623 -9.12 37.46 4.19
N ALA A 624 -9.25 36.89 5.40
CA ALA A 624 -9.20 37.65 6.64
C ALA A 624 -7.84 38.36 6.81
N TRP A 625 -6.73 37.64 6.54
CA TRP A 625 -5.40 38.25 6.54
C TRP A 625 -5.26 39.32 5.45
N ALA A 626 -5.72 39.05 4.23
CA ALA A 626 -5.64 40.00 3.13
C ALA A 626 -6.44 41.27 3.43
N HIS A 627 -7.62 41.14 4.05
CA HIS A 627 -8.45 42.27 4.46
C HIS A 627 -7.76 43.11 5.53
N ALA A 628 -7.21 42.47 6.57
CA ALA A 628 -6.43 43.15 7.61
C ALA A 628 -5.17 43.87 7.08
N ASN A 629 -4.73 43.54 5.86
CA ASN A 629 -3.60 44.20 5.19
C ASN A 629 -4.04 45.11 4.03
N GLY A 630 -5.33 45.47 3.93
CA GLY A 630 -5.84 46.38 2.89
C GLY A 630 -5.83 45.82 1.47
N ARG A 631 -5.73 44.50 1.29
CA ARG A 631 -5.60 43.84 -0.04
C ARG A 631 -6.92 43.32 -0.60
N VAL A 632 -7.97 43.25 0.22
CA VAL A 632 -9.32 42.83 -0.19
C VAL A 632 -10.37 43.49 0.71
N ARG A 633 -11.57 43.68 0.18
CA ARG A 633 -12.74 44.08 0.97
C ARG A 633 -13.14 42.95 1.93
N SER A 634 -13.95 43.26 2.94
CA SER A 634 -14.46 42.21 3.83
C SER A 634 -15.32 41.22 3.04
N ILE A 635 -15.00 39.92 3.12
CA ILE A 635 -15.72 38.84 2.44
C ILE A 635 -16.18 37.85 3.50
N GLU A 636 -17.48 37.56 3.50
CA GLU A 636 -18.06 36.62 4.43
C GLU A 636 -17.99 35.20 3.88
N ILE A 637 -17.40 34.29 4.68
CA ILE A 637 -17.40 32.86 4.40
C ILE A 637 -18.05 32.14 5.57
N LEU A 638 -19.30 31.71 5.33
CA LEU A 638 -20.02 30.80 6.21
C LEU A 638 -19.42 29.40 6.13
N ARG A 639 -19.04 28.89 7.29
CA ARG A 639 -18.61 27.51 7.50
C ARG A 639 -19.85 26.71 7.90
N LYS A 640 -20.13 25.61 7.21
CA LYS A 640 -21.15 24.66 7.69
C LYS A 640 -20.75 24.20 9.10
N PRO A 641 -21.62 24.32 10.12
CA PRO A 641 -21.30 23.83 11.46
C PRO A 641 -20.91 22.36 11.37
N GLY A 642 -19.87 21.98 12.11
CA GLY A 642 -19.47 20.58 12.22
C GLY A 642 -20.57 19.77 12.91
N ASN A 643 -20.59 18.47 12.69
CA ASN A 643 -21.50 17.58 13.40
C ASN A 643 -21.35 17.79 14.92
N ALA A 644 -22.48 17.73 15.64
CA ALA A 644 -22.49 17.70 17.09
C ALA A 644 -21.58 16.56 17.61
N LEU A 645 -20.97 16.77 18.79
CA LEU A 645 -20.18 15.71 19.41
C LEU A 645 -21.12 14.57 19.78
N ASP A 646 -20.77 13.37 19.31
CA ASP A 646 -21.41 12.15 19.74
C ASP A 646 -20.77 11.71 21.07
N VAL A 647 -21.59 11.62 22.12
CA VAL A 647 -21.18 11.19 23.46
C VAL A 647 -21.29 9.67 23.64
N ALA A 648 -21.79 8.93 22.63
CA ALA A 648 -21.89 7.48 22.66
C ALA A 648 -20.50 6.81 22.49
N GLY A 649 -19.80 6.68 23.61
CA GLY A 649 -18.47 6.07 23.70
C GLY A 649 -18.47 4.56 24.01
N THR A 650 -17.36 4.09 24.56
CA THR A 650 -17.31 2.80 25.25
C THR A 650 -17.93 2.98 26.64
N PRO A 651 -18.94 2.17 27.03
CA PRO A 651 -19.58 2.23 28.35
C PRO A 651 -18.59 2.01 29.52
N ALA A 652 -18.91 2.53 30.70
CA ALA A 652 -18.02 2.47 31.88
C ALA A 652 -17.63 1.04 32.28
N ASN A 653 -18.57 0.09 32.27
CA ASN A 653 -18.30 -1.33 32.56
C ASN A 653 -17.37 -1.99 31.52
N GLU A 654 -17.57 -1.72 30.23
CA GLU A 654 -16.71 -2.22 29.17
C GLU A 654 -15.30 -1.58 29.26
N ARG A 655 -15.20 -0.28 29.59
CA ARG A 655 -13.92 0.39 29.85
C ARG A 655 -13.20 -0.23 31.04
N ALA A 656 -13.89 -0.49 32.15
CA ALA A 656 -13.33 -1.14 33.33
C ALA A 656 -12.81 -2.54 33.00
N HIS A 657 -13.56 -3.34 32.24
CA HIS A 657 -13.13 -4.66 31.78
C HIS A 657 -11.87 -4.59 30.90
N LEU A 658 -11.82 -3.64 29.96
CA LEU A 658 -10.63 -3.40 29.13
C LEU A 658 -9.42 -2.96 29.98
N LEU A 659 -9.62 -2.10 30.98
CA LEU A 659 -8.58 -1.66 31.91
C LEU A 659 -8.02 -2.85 32.70
N HIS A 660 -8.86 -3.71 33.26
CA HIS A 660 -8.40 -4.91 33.98
C HIS A 660 -7.48 -5.78 33.12
N GLY A 661 -7.85 -6.05 31.86
CA GLY A 661 -7.01 -6.84 30.94
C GLY A 661 -5.69 -6.14 30.55
N ILE A 662 -5.63 -4.81 30.58
CA ILE A 662 -4.41 -4.04 30.29
C ILE A 662 -3.50 -3.94 31.52
N LEU A 663 -4.06 -3.97 32.73
CA LEU A 663 -3.31 -3.91 33.98
C LEU A 663 -2.78 -5.28 34.41
N ASP A 664 -3.36 -6.37 33.91
CA ASP A 664 -2.91 -7.74 34.19
C ASP A 664 -1.39 -7.93 33.94
N PRO A 665 -0.59 -8.35 34.94
CA PRO A 665 0.83 -8.69 34.76
C PRO A 665 1.09 -9.73 33.66
N GLY A 666 0.14 -10.65 33.42
CA GLY A 666 0.20 -11.66 32.35
C GLY A 666 -0.05 -11.11 30.94
N CYS A 667 -0.39 -9.83 30.80
CA CYS A 667 -0.61 -9.20 29.50
C CYS A 667 0.71 -9.09 28.70
N THR A 668 0.81 -9.88 27.62
CA THR A 668 1.99 -9.99 26.76
C THR A 668 2.24 -8.80 25.83
N SER A 669 1.38 -7.78 25.85
CA SER A 669 1.54 -6.59 25.02
C SER A 669 2.59 -5.63 25.59
N GLN A 670 3.19 -4.81 24.72
CA GLN A 670 4.21 -3.84 25.12
C GLN A 670 3.72 -2.90 26.22
N VAL A 671 4.54 -2.70 27.25
CA VAL A 671 4.25 -1.83 28.41
C VAL A 671 3.81 -0.43 27.97
N ALA A 672 4.52 0.17 27.01
CA ALA A 672 4.15 1.47 26.43
C ALA A 672 2.73 1.48 25.83
N VAL A 673 2.35 0.44 25.08
CA VAL A 673 1.02 0.36 24.46
C VAL A 673 -0.07 0.20 25.53
N ARG A 674 0.21 -0.59 26.58
CA ARG A 674 -0.67 -0.76 27.73
C ARG A 674 -0.87 0.57 28.47
N PHE A 675 0.21 1.28 28.77
CA PHE A 675 0.16 2.59 29.40
C PHE A 675 -0.66 3.59 28.58
N ALA A 676 -0.36 3.71 27.28
CA ALA A 676 -1.11 4.59 26.38
C ALA A 676 -2.61 4.25 26.31
N ALA A 677 -2.96 2.97 26.27
CA ALA A 677 -4.36 2.54 26.27
C ALA A 677 -5.07 2.91 27.57
N ALA A 678 -4.40 2.77 28.72
CA ALA A 678 -4.92 3.23 30.01
C ALA A 678 -5.16 4.75 30.03
N LEU A 679 -4.23 5.55 29.49
CA LEU A 679 -4.40 7.02 29.40
C LEU A 679 -5.61 7.43 28.53
N VAL A 680 -5.90 6.68 27.46
CA VAL A 680 -7.11 6.89 26.65
C VAL A 680 -8.38 6.55 27.44
N LEU A 681 -8.38 5.40 28.13
CA LEU A 681 -9.56 4.86 28.79
C LEU A 681 -9.92 5.59 30.08
N LEU A 682 -8.92 6.13 30.80
CA LEU A 682 -9.12 6.86 32.07
C LEU A 682 -9.22 8.36 31.87
N PHE A 683 -8.21 8.97 31.23
CA PHE A 683 -8.11 10.43 31.13
C PHE A 683 -8.66 10.99 29.82
N GLY A 684 -9.20 10.12 28.96
CA GLY A 684 -9.63 10.51 27.63
C GLY A 684 -8.49 11.07 26.78
N ALA A 685 -7.22 10.78 27.09
CA ALA A 685 -6.08 11.40 26.40
C ALA A 685 -6.08 11.05 24.91
N GLY A 686 -5.75 12.03 24.06
CA GLY A 686 -5.80 11.84 22.61
C GLY A 686 -4.58 11.06 22.12
N PRO A 687 -4.69 10.12 21.15
CA PRO A 687 -3.52 9.39 20.65
C PRO A 687 -2.39 10.30 20.17
N GLN A 688 -2.73 11.46 19.60
CA GLN A 688 -1.76 12.46 19.16
C GLN A 688 -1.05 13.15 20.34
N GLN A 689 -1.77 13.39 21.43
CA GLN A 689 -1.23 14.01 22.64
C GLN A 689 -0.31 13.02 23.36
N ILE A 690 -0.73 11.75 23.47
CA ILE A 690 0.03 10.69 24.14
C ILE A 690 1.39 10.49 23.46
N VAL A 691 1.44 10.37 22.14
CA VAL A 691 2.71 10.17 21.44
C VAL A 691 3.64 11.38 21.54
N GLU A 692 3.10 12.57 21.78
CA GLU A 692 3.87 13.80 21.95
C GLU A 692 4.36 14.02 23.39
N LEU A 693 4.15 13.06 24.31
CA LEU A 693 4.71 13.10 25.65
C LEU A 693 6.23 12.94 25.61
N ARG A 694 6.91 13.80 26.36
CA ARG A 694 8.36 13.76 26.59
C ARG A 694 8.66 13.01 27.87
N VAL A 695 9.92 12.59 28.00
CA VAL A 695 10.46 11.99 29.22
C VAL A 695 10.22 12.93 30.42
N SER A 696 10.42 14.23 30.24
CA SER A 696 10.19 15.27 31.26
C SER A 696 8.73 15.47 31.66
N ASP A 697 7.76 14.89 30.94
CA ASP A 697 6.34 14.98 31.29
C ASP A 697 5.96 13.95 32.37
N ILE A 698 6.87 13.03 32.72
CA ILE A 698 6.76 12.18 33.90
C ILE A 698 7.74 12.71 34.95
N SER A 699 7.25 12.96 36.16
CA SER A 699 8.08 13.38 37.30
C SER A 699 7.73 12.57 38.53
N THR A 700 8.75 12.24 39.32
CA THR A 700 8.58 11.56 40.61
C THR A 700 8.87 12.57 41.73
N ASN A 701 7.94 12.72 42.67
CA ASN A 701 8.13 13.52 43.89
C ASN A 701 7.49 12.79 45.07
N ASP A 702 8.17 12.73 46.22
CA ASP A 702 7.67 12.06 47.44
C ASP A 702 7.13 10.64 47.18
N GLU A 703 7.88 9.83 46.43
CA GLU A 703 7.51 8.47 45.98
C GLU A 703 6.25 8.38 45.09
N ARG A 704 5.66 9.51 44.73
CA ARG A 704 4.49 9.59 43.84
C ARG A 704 4.90 9.96 42.42
N VAL A 705 4.25 9.33 41.45
CA VAL A 705 4.49 9.61 40.03
C VAL A 705 3.41 10.52 39.48
N TYR A 706 3.85 11.60 38.83
CA TYR A 706 3.00 12.59 38.20
C TYR A 706 3.16 12.57 36.68
N LEU A 707 2.06 12.78 35.96
CA LEU A 707 2.02 12.87 34.50
C LEU A 707 1.46 14.22 34.06
N LYS A 708 2.19 14.91 33.20
CA LYS A 708 1.76 16.19 32.62
C LYS A 708 1.05 15.98 31.28
N LEU A 709 -0.28 15.79 31.32
CA LEU A 709 -1.12 15.82 30.11
C LEU A 709 -1.52 17.23 29.69
N GLY A 710 -1.79 18.10 30.67
CA GLY A 710 -2.12 19.50 30.47
C GLY A 710 -1.12 20.44 31.15
N ASN A 711 -1.60 21.63 31.54
CA ASN A 711 -0.73 22.60 32.20
C ASN A 711 -0.49 22.24 33.67
N GLU A 712 -1.40 21.47 34.28
CA GLU A 712 -1.26 20.94 35.64
C GLU A 712 -0.91 19.45 35.60
N PRO A 713 0.04 19.00 36.44
CA PRO A 713 0.40 17.58 36.54
C PRO A 713 -0.70 16.78 37.24
N LEU A 714 -0.97 15.58 36.71
CA LEU A 714 -1.89 14.60 37.27
C LEU A 714 -1.11 13.61 38.14
N LEU A 715 -1.56 13.38 39.38
CA LEU A 715 -1.11 12.23 40.16
C LEU A 715 -1.56 10.95 39.46
N LEU A 716 -0.62 10.07 39.10
CA LEU A 716 -0.96 8.79 38.50
C LEU A 716 -1.50 7.83 39.57
N PRO A 717 -2.60 7.11 39.29
CA PRO A 717 -3.03 6.01 40.14
C PRO A 717 -1.94 4.95 40.26
N ASP A 718 -1.80 4.34 41.44
CA ASP A 718 -0.75 3.35 41.74
C ASP A 718 -0.70 2.22 40.71
N ALA A 719 -1.86 1.76 40.23
CA ALA A 719 -1.97 0.72 39.21
C ALA A 719 -1.31 1.09 37.86
N LEU A 720 -1.02 2.37 37.59
CA LEU A 720 -0.34 2.84 36.39
C LEU A 720 1.15 3.14 36.60
N VAL A 721 1.63 3.15 37.85
CA VAL A 721 3.01 3.57 38.18
C VAL A 721 4.02 2.67 37.49
N ASP A 722 3.88 1.34 37.60
CA ASP A 722 4.79 0.40 36.94
C ASP A 722 4.76 0.51 35.41
N LEU A 723 3.58 0.77 34.84
CA LEU A 723 3.44 0.98 33.40
C LEU A 723 4.12 2.29 32.97
N ALA A 724 4.01 3.36 33.77
CA ALA A 724 4.64 4.64 33.51
C ALA A 724 6.17 4.53 33.62
N ILE A 725 6.68 3.92 34.69
CA ILE A 725 8.12 3.69 34.91
C ILE A 725 8.68 2.77 33.83
N GLY A 726 8.04 1.64 33.54
CA GLY A 726 8.51 0.71 32.51
C GLY A 726 8.49 1.33 31.10
N THR A 727 7.52 2.21 30.80
CA THR A 727 7.53 2.99 29.55
C THR A 727 8.65 4.04 29.55
N HIS A 728 8.85 4.71 30.68
CA HIS A 728 9.93 5.66 30.86
C HIS A 728 11.29 5.00 30.70
N GLU A 729 11.53 3.81 31.25
CA GLU A 729 12.82 3.13 31.16
C GLU A 729 13.10 2.56 29.77
N ASN A 730 12.10 1.89 29.18
CA ASN A 730 12.21 1.21 27.88
C ASN A 730 11.79 2.10 26.71
N ARG A 731 12.71 2.97 26.29
CA ARG A 731 12.55 3.92 25.16
C ARG A 731 13.28 3.45 23.90
N MET A 732 13.36 2.13 23.70
CA MET A 732 14.01 1.56 22.52
C MET A 732 13.13 1.75 21.29
N ALA A 733 13.67 2.41 20.28
CA ALA A 733 12.95 2.74 19.08
C ALA A 733 13.55 2.00 17.88
N PRO A 734 12.74 1.31 17.05
CA PRO A 734 13.26 0.59 15.91
C PRO A 734 13.88 1.55 14.88
N ARG A 735 15.17 1.39 14.55
CA ARG A 735 15.87 2.10 13.46
C ARG A 735 16.25 1.14 12.33
N LEU A 736 17.04 1.65 11.38
CA LEU A 736 17.41 0.93 10.17
C LEU A 736 18.22 -0.34 10.47
N PHE A 737 19.30 -0.25 11.27
CA PHE A 737 20.18 -1.39 11.59
C PHE A 737 19.97 -1.96 12.98
N ALA A 738 19.75 -1.12 13.99
CA ALA A 738 19.55 -1.55 15.36
C ALA A 738 18.46 -0.71 16.03
N PRO A 739 17.76 -1.22 17.06
CA PRO A 739 17.00 -0.36 17.94
C PRO A 739 17.94 0.65 18.62
N THR A 740 17.54 1.92 18.68
CA THR A 740 18.30 2.98 19.37
C THR A 740 17.45 3.54 20.49
N ARG A 741 18.06 3.81 21.64
CA ARG A 741 17.37 4.43 22.77
C ARG A 741 17.11 5.90 22.47
N ASP A 742 15.86 6.32 22.58
CA ASP A 742 15.52 7.75 22.49
C ASP A 742 15.69 8.42 23.86
N THR A 743 16.15 9.67 23.83
CA THR A 743 16.46 10.46 25.03
C THR A 743 15.36 11.46 25.38
N ASP A 744 14.44 11.75 24.45
CA ASP A 744 13.50 12.87 24.57
C ASP A 744 12.04 12.40 24.59
N TRP A 745 11.65 11.50 23.68
CA TRP A 745 10.27 11.05 23.56
C TRP A 745 9.97 9.88 24.51
N LEU A 746 8.87 9.97 25.25
CA LEU A 746 8.35 8.84 26.02
C LEU A 746 7.86 7.71 25.09
N PHE A 747 7.31 8.09 23.93
CA PHE A 747 6.88 7.18 22.88
C PHE A 747 7.67 7.43 21.60
N PRO A 748 8.89 6.89 21.47
CA PRO A 748 9.75 7.23 20.35
C PRO A 748 9.30 6.56 19.05
N GLY A 749 9.42 7.30 17.93
CA GLY A 749 9.07 6.83 16.60
C GLY A 749 10.24 6.18 15.88
N ILE A 750 10.02 5.65 14.67
CA ILE A 750 11.07 5.02 13.83
C ILE A 750 12.10 6.05 13.32
N ARG A 751 11.72 7.32 13.24
CA ARG A 751 12.59 8.42 12.78
C ARG A 751 13.22 9.10 13.98
N THR A 752 14.51 9.36 13.90
CA THR A 752 15.26 10.08 14.93
C THR A 752 14.67 11.45 15.19
N GLY A 753 14.43 11.76 16.46
CA GLY A 753 13.85 13.02 16.92
C GLY A 753 12.38 13.22 16.49
N TYR A 754 11.66 12.14 16.18
CA TYR A 754 10.20 12.16 16.00
C TYR A 754 9.52 11.16 16.95
N PRO A 755 8.35 11.52 17.49
CA PRO A 755 7.56 10.58 18.27
C PRO A 755 6.96 9.48 17.40
N LEU A 756 6.42 8.46 18.05
CA LEU A 756 5.61 7.42 17.44
C LEU A 756 4.43 8.06 16.68
N SER A 757 4.08 7.52 15.52
CA SER A 757 2.88 7.98 14.83
C SER A 757 1.63 7.57 15.61
N ALA A 758 0.71 8.51 15.84
CA ALA A 758 -0.59 8.23 16.43
C ALA A 758 -1.35 7.10 15.71
N SER A 759 -1.20 6.99 14.38
CA SER A 759 -1.81 5.88 13.61
C SER A 759 -1.25 4.51 13.99
N THR A 760 0.05 4.45 14.28
CA THR A 760 0.72 3.22 14.72
C THR A 760 0.25 2.86 16.11
N LEU A 761 0.20 3.83 17.04
CA LEU A 761 -0.32 3.62 18.39
C LEU A 761 -1.78 3.13 18.37
N ILE A 762 -2.65 3.75 17.56
CA ILE A 762 -4.04 3.29 17.36
C ILE A 762 -4.10 1.86 16.84
N GLY A 763 -3.21 1.50 15.91
CA GLY A 763 -3.08 0.14 15.39
C GLY A 763 -2.73 -0.86 16.49
N SER A 764 -1.76 -0.53 17.34
CA SER A 764 -1.34 -1.36 18.48
C SER A 764 -2.44 -1.50 19.54
N MET A 765 -3.11 -0.40 19.92
CA MET A 765 -4.23 -0.45 20.87
C MET A 765 -5.42 -1.28 20.35
N LYS A 766 -5.66 -1.26 19.03
CA LYS A 766 -6.71 -2.10 18.44
C LYS A 766 -6.42 -3.60 18.60
N GLN A 767 -5.16 -4.00 18.66
CA GLN A 767 -4.79 -5.41 18.93
C GLN A 767 -5.10 -5.81 20.38
N LEU A 768 -5.17 -4.85 21.31
CA LEU A 768 -5.67 -5.02 22.68
C LEU A 768 -7.21 -4.98 22.78
N GLY A 769 -7.93 -4.84 21.67
CA GLY A 769 -9.39 -4.63 21.67
C GLY A 769 -9.82 -3.19 21.96
N VAL A 770 -8.88 -2.27 22.21
CA VAL A 770 -9.21 -0.87 22.55
C VAL A 770 -9.45 -0.03 21.30
N SER A 771 -10.66 0.51 21.20
CA SER A 771 -11.00 1.53 20.22
C SER A 771 -10.66 2.93 20.76
N ALA A 772 -9.57 3.52 20.28
CA ALA A 772 -9.09 4.81 20.78
C ALA A 772 -10.14 5.93 20.74
N SER A 773 -10.95 5.98 19.66
CA SER A 773 -12.00 6.99 19.55
C SER A 773 -13.14 6.76 20.52
N ARG A 774 -13.61 5.51 20.65
CA ARG A 774 -14.74 5.19 21.54
C ARG A 774 -14.35 5.27 23.01
N GLY A 775 -13.16 4.76 23.36
CA GLY A 775 -12.60 4.85 24.71
C GLY A 775 -12.45 6.29 25.16
N ARG A 776 -11.85 7.15 24.30
CA ARG A 776 -11.76 8.59 24.57
C ARG A 776 -13.13 9.24 24.73
N THR A 777 -14.10 8.94 23.84
CA THR A 777 -15.46 9.50 23.96
C THR A 777 -16.10 9.12 25.29
N GLY A 778 -15.99 7.85 25.71
CA GLY A 778 -16.55 7.39 26.99
C GLY A 778 -15.91 8.09 28.19
N ALA A 779 -14.58 8.11 28.24
CA ALA A 779 -13.83 8.77 29.31
C ALA A 779 -14.12 10.28 29.39
N MET A 780 -14.11 10.99 28.25
CA MET A 780 -14.40 12.43 28.22
C MET A 780 -15.84 12.75 28.59
N ALA A 781 -16.81 11.89 28.22
CA ALA A 781 -18.21 12.09 28.57
C ALA A 781 -18.45 11.95 30.09
N GLU A 782 -17.73 11.03 30.75
CA GLU A 782 -17.78 10.81 32.19
C GLU A 782 -17.06 11.95 32.94
N LEU A 783 -15.82 12.26 32.56
CA LEU A 783 -15.06 13.36 33.17
C LEU A 783 -15.75 14.72 33.03
N ALA A 784 -16.48 14.96 31.94
CA ALA A 784 -17.23 16.21 31.74
C ALA A 784 -18.51 16.31 32.59
N GLN A 785 -18.98 15.21 33.19
CA GLN A 785 -20.05 15.21 34.20
C GLN A 785 -19.50 15.56 35.59
N GLU A 786 -18.28 15.11 35.89
CA GLU A 786 -17.69 15.25 37.22
C GLU A 786 -16.87 16.54 37.39
N LEU A 787 -16.32 17.09 36.30
CA LEU A 787 -15.38 18.21 36.35
C LEU A 787 -15.89 19.45 35.61
N PRO A 788 -15.70 20.66 36.18
CA PRO A 788 -15.91 21.91 35.46
C PRO A 788 -15.02 22.01 34.20
N PRO A 789 -15.49 22.64 33.11
CA PRO A 789 -14.74 22.73 31.85
C PRO A 789 -13.31 23.27 31.99
N ALA A 790 -13.09 24.23 32.89
CA ALA A 790 -11.78 24.83 33.13
C ALA A 790 -10.79 23.82 33.76
N ILE A 791 -11.22 23.04 34.75
CA ILE A 791 -10.41 22.01 35.40
C ILE A 791 -10.13 20.87 34.42
N LEU A 792 -11.17 20.40 33.71
CA LEU A 792 -11.02 19.38 32.68
C LEU A 792 -9.97 19.79 31.63
N ALA A 793 -10.01 21.03 31.15
CA ALA A 793 -9.03 21.55 30.19
C ALA A 793 -7.60 21.58 30.76
N ARG A 794 -7.42 22.06 32.00
CA ARG A 794 -6.09 22.19 32.66
C ARG A 794 -5.43 20.84 32.91
N LEU A 795 -6.19 19.83 33.31
CA LEU A 795 -5.71 18.48 33.61
C LEU A 795 -5.47 17.65 32.35
N THR A 796 -6.42 17.65 31.41
CA THR A 796 -6.37 16.78 30.22
C THR A 796 -5.65 17.39 29.02
N GLY A 797 -5.21 18.65 29.10
CA GLY A 797 -4.53 19.37 28.00
C GLY A 797 -5.45 19.71 26.81
N ASN A 798 -6.77 19.58 26.97
CA ASN A 798 -7.73 20.02 25.97
C ASN A 798 -7.91 21.55 26.01
N SER A 799 -8.30 22.16 24.88
CA SER A 799 -8.68 23.59 24.90
C SER A 799 -9.93 23.82 25.73
N THR A 800 -10.05 24.98 26.38
CA THR A 800 -11.26 25.36 27.13
C THR A 800 -12.52 25.27 26.26
N THR A 801 -12.43 25.67 24.99
CA THR A 801 -13.54 25.53 24.02
C THR A 801 -13.92 24.07 23.79
N THR A 802 -12.94 23.16 23.71
CA THR A 802 -13.20 21.72 23.58
C THR A 802 -13.87 21.17 24.84
N ALA A 803 -13.42 21.57 26.03
CA ALA A 803 -14.02 21.14 27.29
C ALA A 803 -15.48 21.63 27.43
N ILE A 804 -15.76 22.90 27.12
CA ILE A 804 -17.12 23.46 27.10
C ILE A 804 -18.01 22.67 26.15
N ARG A 805 -17.52 22.33 24.95
CA ARG A 805 -18.28 21.53 23.98
C ARG A 805 -18.64 20.14 24.50
N TRP A 806 -17.76 19.50 25.29
CA TRP A 806 -18.07 18.23 25.94
C TRP A 806 -19.17 18.39 26.99
N SER A 807 -19.06 19.37 27.88
CA SER A 807 -20.08 19.61 28.91
C SER A 807 -21.45 19.94 28.30
N ILE A 808 -21.50 20.75 27.24
CA ILE A 808 -22.76 21.03 26.51
C ILE A 808 -23.34 19.75 25.88
N ALA A 809 -22.49 18.93 25.24
CA ALA A 809 -22.95 17.70 24.57
C ALA A 809 -23.49 16.67 25.57
N VAL A 810 -22.84 16.54 26.72
CA VAL A 810 -23.28 15.69 27.84
C VAL A 810 -24.60 16.20 28.42
N ALA A 811 -24.71 17.49 28.71
CA ALA A 811 -25.94 18.09 29.22
C ALA A 811 -27.12 17.87 28.25
N ALA A 812 -26.90 18.06 26.95
CA ALA A 812 -27.92 17.81 25.92
C ALA A 812 -28.32 16.33 25.82
N SER A 813 -27.36 15.41 26.00
CA SER A 813 -27.62 13.97 26.04
C SER A 813 -28.44 13.58 27.27
N ASN A 814 -28.08 14.09 28.45
CA ASN A 814 -28.78 13.84 29.70
C ASN A 814 -30.21 14.41 29.66
N ALA A 815 -30.39 15.62 29.10
CA ALA A 815 -31.71 16.21 28.90
C ALA A 815 -32.60 15.37 27.97
N ARG A 816 -32.02 14.81 26.88
CA ARG A 816 -32.74 13.86 26.00
C ARG A 816 -33.10 12.57 26.72
N TYR A 817 -32.20 12.02 27.53
CA TYR A 817 -32.47 10.81 28.30
C TYR A 817 -33.55 11.05 29.35
N ALA A 818 -33.49 12.16 30.09
CA ALA A 818 -34.51 12.56 31.05
C ALA A 818 -35.88 12.73 30.37
N ALA A 819 -35.94 13.38 29.20
CA ALA A 819 -37.18 13.53 28.44
C ALA A 819 -37.75 12.17 27.94
N LEU A 820 -36.91 11.18 27.65
CA LEU A 820 -37.33 9.82 27.28
C LEU A 820 -37.76 8.97 28.49
N ALA A 821 -37.25 9.29 29.68
CA ALA A 821 -37.53 8.58 30.93
C ALA A 821 -38.74 9.15 31.69
N MET A 822 -39.24 10.34 31.32
CA MET A 822 -40.49 10.87 31.87
C MET A 822 -41.68 10.03 31.39
N PRO A 823 -42.57 9.54 32.27
CA PRO A 823 -43.79 8.87 31.85
C PRO A 823 -44.62 9.84 31.01
N ALA A 824 -45.19 9.36 29.91
CA ALA A 824 -46.09 10.16 29.08
C ALA A 824 -47.27 10.59 29.96
N THR A 825 -47.37 11.87 30.27
CA THR A 825 -48.54 12.44 30.94
C THR A 825 -49.73 12.18 30.03
N PRO A 826 -50.77 11.43 30.47
CA PRO A 826 -51.98 11.35 29.68
C PRO A 826 -52.57 12.76 29.61
N LEU A 827 -52.68 13.29 28.40
CA LEU A 827 -53.46 14.49 28.14
C LEU A 827 -54.91 14.12 28.45
N GLY A 828 -55.43 14.71 29.53
CA GLY A 828 -56.85 14.64 29.92
C GLY A 828 -57.73 15.50 29.04
#